data_AF-L9ZQC4-F1
#
_entry.id   AF-L9ZQC4-F1
#
_cell.length_a   1.000
_cell.length_b   1.000
_cell.length_c   1.000
_cell.angle_alpha   90.00
_cell.angle_beta   90.00
_cell.angle_gamma   90.00
#
_symmetry.space_group_name_H-M   'P 1'
#
loop_
_entity.id
_entity.type
_entity.pdbx_description
1 polymer ?
#
loop_
_entity_poly.entity_id
_entity_poly.type
_entity_poly.pdbx_seq_one_letter_code
_entity_poly.pdbx_strand_id
1 'polypeptide(L)'
;MSDNHSTDDERRPAENRTGNEGTERTGRSERADRTNRTGNWRHSRRRFLQTAAVTGAAAGISAVGAAEDQDESADDGEDTDEAHDWSQIELGGFSDAWLGQSPEEIEDVENPTLYLEEGESYEVTWENLDDVEHNFVIINEEGEHLLETDLMGEAGETQTVEFEAESEMAEYYCGPHPQTMRGDISFEEADDPEPDEEMERYFPEGPTVGVDPVATGLGTPTDFEDPPGTDYQLVAEQTGQIYAIGDDGIEDEPWLDITDRLAAVAEDFYGDDYADPDQDYDERGLVGLECHPDYEENGRFVLNYSAPPVDVMPESWSHVQVISEFEVDDDGEPDPDSERRLMEFYMPQYNHNSGPMAFGPDGYLLVPMGDGGGADDRLEGHVEDWYDENEGGNGQDTTQSLLGGVLRIDIDGEPTEHPARGSLIHLDLDEGDVDEPDDDAGYAIPDNNPFSDGEELAGEGLEEYYAWGLRNPFGITVSEDDQIIVADPGQVLYEPAYQIEKAGNYGWNVREGSHCFSTETPATPPEECPLETPEDVRGGEPLIDPVVEYPQVYEGTPVGIVIVGGHTYEADAIDELDGAYIFGDWTADQGRVQPRGRVFAAHPEDVPEVSEERDEFGSRPREDLWEMEEVLFGENGGTLNHFVRQFGRGEDGEVYVLANREGVPEGDTGVVLELVPEDEGVPLDEVTDAGEADEEPEEEEPENDVADEDEEQPENDVADEDAEDGADEDSETGT
;
A
#
# COMPACT_ATOMS: atom_id res chain seq x y z
N MET A 1 -57.42 28.69 41.79
CA MET A 1 -57.89 27.30 41.96
C MET A 1 -56.61 26.48 41.90
N SER A 2 -55.88 26.42 43.01
CA SER A 2 -56.08 25.48 44.14
C SER A 2 -55.46 24.12 43.82
N ASP A 3 -54.26 23.84 44.35
CA ASP A 3 -54.01 23.00 45.55
C ASP A 3 -54.20 21.50 45.21
N ASN A 4 -53.33 20.52 45.51
CA ASN A 4 -52.15 20.32 46.38
C ASN A 4 -51.34 19.08 45.82
N HIS A 5 -50.22 18.56 46.34
CA HIS A 5 -49.54 18.68 47.64
C HIS A 5 -47.99 18.49 47.53
N SER A 6 -47.32 17.80 48.48
CA SER A 6 -45.87 17.47 48.52
C SER A 6 -45.64 16.19 49.39
N THR A 7 -44.38 15.87 49.73
CA THR A 7 -43.82 14.88 50.71
C THR A 7 -43.60 13.43 50.21
N ASP A 8 -42.55 12.67 50.59
CA ASP A 8 -41.24 12.98 51.23
C ASP A 8 -40.24 11.79 51.08
N ASP A 9 -38.97 12.01 51.45
CA ASP A 9 -37.82 11.07 51.50
C ASP A 9 -37.92 9.99 52.62
N GLU A 10 -37.46 8.74 52.39
CA GLU A 10 -36.78 7.94 53.44
C GLU A 10 -35.86 6.79 52.90
N ARG A 11 -34.93 6.33 53.75
CA ARG A 11 -33.66 5.62 53.40
C ARG A 11 -33.66 4.08 53.58
N ARG A 12 -32.80 3.39 52.79
CA ARG A 12 -31.90 2.19 53.04
C ARG A 12 -32.29 1.13 54.11
N PRO A 13 -32.03 -0.20 53.92
CA PRO A 13 -30.65 -0.74 53.76
C PRO A 13 -30.49 -2.05 52.94
N ALA A 14 -29.30 -2.68 53.03
CA ALA A 14 -28.75 -3.75 52.19
C ALA A 14 -28.80 -5.19 52.79
N GLU A 15 -28.05 -6.11 52.15
CA GLU A 15 -27.78 -7.54 52.46
C GLU A 15 -28.85 -8.54 51.94
N ASN A 16 -28.50 -9.59 51.18
CA ASN A 16 -27.60 -10.68 51.62
C ASN A 16 -26.95 -11.51 50.47
N ARG A 17 -25.86 -12.23 50.79
CA ARG A 17 -25.05 -13.11 49.90
C ARG A 17 -25.43 -14.60 49.97
N THR A 18 -25.23 -15.31 48.85
CA THR A 18 -24.75 -16.72 48.66
C THR A 18 -24.29 -16.82 47.20
N GLY A 19 -23.10 -17.30 46.77
CA GLY A 19 -22.23 -18.39 47.27
C GLY A 19 -22.71 -19.73 46.68
N ASN A 20 -21.94 -20.57 45.98
CA ASN A 20 -20.47 -20.67 45.77
C ASN A 20 -20.16 -21.56 44.53
N GLU A 21 -18.89 -21.62 44.13
CA GLU A 21 -18.18 -22.62 43.27
C GLU A 21 -18.11 -22.30 41.75
N GLY A 22 -16.96 -22.22 41.07
CA GLY A 22 -15.56 -22.33 41.50
C GLY A 22 -14.80 -23.51 40.85
N THR A 23 -14.11 -23.26 39.74
CA THR A 23 -13.07 -24.16 39.20
C THR A 23 -11.90 -23.34 38.65
N GLU A 24 -10.79 -23.29 39.39
CA GLU A 24 -9.51 -22.81 38.87
C GLU A 24 -8.92 -23.87 37.91
N ARG A 25 -8.32 -23.43 36.79
CA ARG A 25 -7.34 -24.24 36.07
C ARG A 25 -6.06 -23.43 35.86
N THR A 26 -5.11 -23.67 36.76
CA THR A 26 -3.72 -23.23 36.59
C THR A 26 -3.07 -24.00 35.44
N GLY A 27 -2.63 -23.30 34.41
CA GLY A 27 -1.78 -23.83 33.33
C GLY A 27 -0.60 -22.88 33.14
N ARG A 28 0.62 -23.38 33.30
CA ARG A 28 1.87 -22.62 33.11
C ARG A 28 2.72 -23.42 32.13
N SER A 29 2.93 -22.86 30.94
CA SER A 29 4.06 -23.14 30.03
C SER A 29 4.82 -21.82 29.93
N GLU A 30 6.02 -21.67 30.49
CA GLU A 30 7.27 -22.23 29.95
C GLU A 30 7.43 -21.84 28.47
N ARG A 31 7.91 -20.60 28.27
CA ARG A 31 8.49 -20.12 27.01
C ARG A 31 9.54 -21.12 26.52
N ALA A 32 9.52 -21.41 25.23
CA ALA A 32 10.68 -21.92 24.51
C ALA A 32 11.24 -20.78 23.67
N ASP A 33 12.54 -20.49 23.81
CA ASP A 33 13.25 -19.65 22.85
C ASP A 33 13.22 -20.36 21.49
N ARG A 34 12.51 -19.79 20.51
CA ARG A 34 12.77 -20.06 19.09
C ARG A 34 13.68 -18.95 18.59
N THR A 35 14.93 -19.32 18.30
CA THR A 35 15.90 -18.43 17.66
C THR A 35 15.45 -18.16 16.23
N ASN A 36 15.33 -16.89 15.85
CA ASN A 36 15.08 -16.48 14.48
C ASN A 36 16.14 -17.10 13.55
N ARG A 37 15.70 -17.61 12.40
CA ARG A 37 16.53 -18.17 11.34
C ARG A 37 16.03 -17.64 10.02
N THR A 38 16.52 -16.46 9.67
CA THR A 38 16.41 -15.90 8.32
C THR A 38 16.99 -16.89 7.31
N GLY A 39 16.14 -17.31 6.37
CA GLY A 39 16.38 -18.41 5.44
C GLY A 39 16.87 -17.94 4.07
N ASN A 40 17.95 -17.15 4.02
CA ASN A 40 18.54 -16.69 2.75
C ASN A 40 18.84 -17.89 1.81
N TRP A 41 18.20 -17.95 0.65
CA TRP A 41 18.35 -19.02 -0.34
C TRP A 41 18.75 -18.51 -1.72
N ARG A 42 20.07 -18.40 -1.92
CA ARG A 42 20.69 -18.37 -3.25
C ARG A 42 20.37 -19.65 -4.03
N HIS A 43 20.00 -19.52 -5.30
CA HIS A 43 19.72 -20.66 -6.20
C HIS A 43 20.81 -21.74 -6.15
N SER A 44 20.43 -22.98 -5.85
CA SER A 44 21.32 -24.15 -5.95
C SER A 44 20.63 -25.32 -6.64
N ARG A 45 20.71 -25.33 -7.98
CA ARG A 45 20.23 -26.41 -8.86
C ARG A 45 20.63 -27.80 -8.32
N ARG A 46 19.69 -28.50 -7.68
CA ARG A 46 19.86 -29.89 -7.21
C ARG A 46 19.11 -30.85 -8.12
N ARG A 47 19.81 -31.37 -9.14
CA ARG A 47 19.36 -32.54 -9.90
C ARG A 47 19.01 -33.69 -8.96
N PHE A 48 17.73 -34.05 -8.91
CA PHE A 48 17.25 -35.19 -8.16
C PHE A 48 17.78 -36.50 -8.77
N LEU A 49 18.26 -37.41 -7.93
CA LEU A 49 18.72 -38.74 -8.36
C LEU A 49 17.73 -39.80 -7.90
N GLN A 50 16.72 -40.07 -8.73
CA GLN A 50 15.79 -41.18 -8.53
C GLN A 50 16.52 -42.47 -8.16
N THR A 51 16.34 -42.94 -6.92
CA THR A 51 16.83 -44.24 -6.45
C THR A 51 15.67 -45.04 -5.89
N ALA A 52 14.81 -45.56 -6.78
CA ALA A 52 13.68 -46.40 -6.42
C ALA A 52 14.12 -47.66 -5.64
N ALA A 53 13.76 -47.73 -4.36
CA ALA A 53 14.03 -48.86 -3.47
C ALA A 53 12.81 -49.77 -3.27
N VAL A 54 12.21 -50.24 -4.37
CA VAL A 54 11.01 -51.11 -4.35
C VAL A 54 11.26 -52.39 -3.54
N THR A 55 10.58 -52.51 -2.40
CA THR A 55 10.47 -53.76 -1.62
C THR A 55 9.00 -54.15 -1.48
N GLY A 56 8.41 -54.70 -2.54
CA GLY A 56 6.95 -54.85 -2.65
C GLY A 56 6.35 -56.15 -2.11
N ALA A 57 5.05 -56.33 -2.41
CA ALA A 57 4.31 -57.59 -2.33
C ALA A 57 3.42 -57.75 -3.58
N ALA A 58 3.28 -58.97 -4.10
CA ALA A 58 2.90 -59.19 -5.50
C ALA A 58 1.55 -59.90 -5.75
N ALA A 59 0.86 -59.53 -6.83
CA ALA A 59 0.17 -60.41 -7.80
C ALA A 59 -0.43 -59.56 -8.96
N GLY A 60 -0.32 -59.87 -10.26
CA GLY A 60 0.46 -60.88 -10.97
C GLY A 60 -0.13 -61.26 -12.36
N ILE A 61 0.65 -61.99 -13.19
CA ILE A 61 0.25 -62.78 -14.39
C ILE A 61 0.37 -62.11 -15.79
N SER A 62 1.51 -62.40 -16.46
CA SER A 62 1.68 -62.93 -17.85
C SER A 62 1.19 -62.13 -19.10
N ALA A 63 1.86 -62.16 -20.27
CA ALA A 63 3.15 -62.77 -20.67
C ALA A 63 3.62 -62.37 -22.10
N VAL A 64 4.95 -62.18 -22.24
CA VAL A 64 5.85 -62.63 -23.32
C VAL A 64 5.43 -62.47 -24.80
N GLY A 65 6.19 -61.64 -25.53
CA GLY A 65 6.41 -61.76 -26.97
C GLY A 65 7.73 -61.09 -27.38
N ALA A 66 8.71 -61.86 -27.87
CA ALA A 66 10.04 -61.35 -28.24
C ALA A 66 10.34 -61.59 -29.73
N ALA A 67 11.05 -60.65 -30.37
CA ALA A 67 11.79 -60.87 -31.61
C ALA A 67 12.95 -59.85 -31.74
N GLU A 68 14.18 -60.36 -31.87
CA GLU A 68 15.34 -59.59 -32.35
C GLU A 68 15.26 -59.45 -33.88
N ASP A 69 15.73 -58.34 -34.47
CA ASP A 69 17.08 -58.22 -35.08
C ASP A 69 17.20 -57.08 -36.14
N GLN A 70 18.42 -56.53 -36.30
CA GLN A 70 18.96 -55.74 -37.44
C GLN A 70 18.67 -54.22 -37.64
N ASP A 71 19.61 -53.43 -37.11
CA ASP A 71 20.34 -52.28 -37.70
C ASP A 71 20.25 -52.08 -39.25
N GLU A 72 19.60 -50.98 -39.69
CA GLU A 72 19.98 -50.16 -40.86
C GLU A 72 19.69 -48.67 -40.56
N SER A 73 20.45 -47.74 -41.15
CA SER A 73 20.47 -46.30 -40.82
C SER A 73 19.76 -45.41 -41.86
N ALA A 74 18.80 -44.63 -41.37
CA ALA A 74 18.26 -43.35 -41.86
C ALA A 74 17.56 -42.73 -40.62
N ASP A 75 17.74 -41.48 -40.19
CA ASP A 75 17.89 -40.21 -40.94
C ASP A 75 16.71 -39.92 -41.86
N ASP A 76 15.51 -39.99 -41.28
CA ASP A 76 14.40 -39.07 -41.53
C ASP A 76 13.91 -38.64 -40.12
N GLY A 77 13.81 -37.34 -39.86
CA GLY A 77 13.26 -36.82 -38.62
C GLY A 77 11.73 -36.90 -38.67
N GLU A 78 11.16 -37.79 -37.86
CA GLU A 78 9.79 -37.66 -37.40
C GLU A 78 9.90 -36.99 -36.03
N ASP A 79 9.43 -35.75 -35.92
CA ASP A 79 9.10 -35.16 -34.63
C ASP A 79 8.04 -36.08 -34.01
N THR A 80 8.43 -36.77 -32.94
CA THR A 80 7.49 -37.46 -32.08
C THR A 80 7.05 -36.46 -31.05
N ASP A 81 5.80 -36.03 -31.13
CA ASP A 81 5.12 -35.35 -30.03
C ASP A 81 5.29 -36.24 -28.79
N GLU A 82 6.17 -35.83 -27.87
CA GLU A 82 6.31 -36.49 -26.57
C GLU A 82 5.10 -36.07 -25.76
N ALA A 83 4.04 -36.89 -25.82
CA ALA A 83 2.80 -36.65 -25.10
C ALA A 83 3.10 -36.35 -23.62
N HIS A 84 2.75 -35.13 -23.21
CA HIS A 84 2.98 -34.58 -21.88
C HIS A 84 2.25 -35.46 -20.84
N ASP A 85 3.00 -36.14 -19.97
CA ASP A 85 2.44 -37.15 -19.05
C ASP A 85 1.88 -36.50 -17.79
N TRP A 86 0.74 -35.81 -17.94
CA TRP A 86 -0.01 -35.18 -16.85
C TRP A 86 -0.54 -36.17 -15.81
N SER A 87 -0.42 -37.49 -16.01
CA SER A 87 -0.97 -38.49 -15.07
C SER A 87 -0.32 -38.45 -13.67
N GLN A 88 0.86 -37.82 -13.55
CA GLN A 88 1.53 -37.53 -12.28
C GLN A 88 1.89 -36.04 -12.21
N ILE A 89 1.32 -35.34 -11.23
CA ILE A 89 1.53 -33.91 -10.98
C ILE A 89 2.29 -33.78 -9.66
N GLU A 90 3.39 -33.03 -9.64
CA GLU A 90 4.17 -32.71 -8.43
C GLU A 90 4.10 -31.21 -8.14
N LEU A 91 3.70 -30.85 -6.92
CA LEU A 91 3.62 -29.46 -6.41
C LEU A 91 4.44 -29.27 -5.14
N GLY A 92 4.85 -28.04 -4.85
CA GLY A 92 5.32 -27.58 -3.56
C GLY A 92 4.24 -26.74 -2.87
N GLY A 93 3.87 -27.07 -1.65
CA GLY A 93 3.01 -26.24 -0.82
C GLY A 93 3.85 -25.22 -0.06
N PHE A 94 3.66 -23.93 -0.34
CA PHE A 94 4.21 -22.82 0.42
C PHE A 94 3.05 -21.86 0.73
N SER A 95 3.02 -21.21 1.90
CA SER A 95 1.88 -20.36 2.32
C SER A 95 1.50 -19.26 1.32
N ASP A 96 2.42 -18.89 0.44
CA ASP A 96 2.23 -17.83 -0.56
C ASP A 96 1.72 -18.38 -1.92
N ALA A 97 1.95 -19.67 -2.26
CA ALA A 97 1.49 -20.30 -3.50
C ALA A 97 1.64 -21.84 -3.52
N TRP A 98 0.88 -22.51 -4.40
CA TRP A 98 1.29 -23.82 -4.91
C TRP A 98 2.37 -23.65 -5.99
N LEU A 99 3.60 -24.09 -5.75
CA LEU A 99 4.67 -24.06 -6.75
C LEU A 99 4.67 -25.35 -7.59
N GLY A 100 4.53 -25.27 -8.91
CA GLY A 100 4.62 -26.43 -9.77
C GLY A 100 6.06 -27.00 -9.87
N GLN A 101 6.17 -28.32 -9.94
CA GLN A 101 7.46 -29.04 -10.03
C GLN A 101 7.50 -30.11 -11.12
N SER A 102 6.35 -30.71 -11.47
CA SER A 102 6.21 -31.66 -12.57
C SER A 102 4.75 -31.70 -13.02
N PRO A 103 4.45 -31.73 -14.35
CA PRO A 103 5.40 -31.85 -15.46
C PRO A 103 6.15 -30.54 -15.78
N GLU A 104 7.05 -30.55 -16.79
CA GLU A 104 7.99 -29.46 -17.08
C GLU A 104 7.27 -28.14 -17.44
N GLU A 105 6.03 -28.23 -17.91
CA GLU A 105 5.15 -27.11 -18.27
C GLU A 105 4.69 -26.28 -17.07
N ILE A 106 4.79 -26.82 -15.84
CA ILE A 106 4.46 -26.13 -14.59
C ILE A 106 5.67 -25.94 -13.68
N GLU A 107 6.89 -26.34 -14.06
CA GLU A 107 8.08 -26.17 -13.23
C GLU A 107 8.32 -24.67 -12.93
N ASP A 108 8.45 -24.33 -11.64
CA ASP A 108 8.62 -22.96 -11.13
C ASP A 108 7.41 -22.00 -11.40
N VAL A 109 6.24 -22.51 -11.77
CA VAL A 109 4.99 -21.72 -11.93
C VAL A 109 4.23 -21.65 -10.59
N GLU A 110 3.79 -20.45 -10.18
CA GLU A 110 2.86 -20.26 -9.05
C GLU A 110 1.42 -20.57 -9.45
N ASN A 111 0.71 -21.33 -8.62
CA ASN A 111 -0.69 -21.74 -8.78
C ASN A 111 -1.06 -22.24 -10.19
N PRO A 112 -0.29 -23.19 -10.76
CA PRO A 112 -0.42 -23.57 -12.16
C PRO A 112 -1.78 -24.20 -12.50
N THR A 113 -2.37 -23.81 -13.63
CA THR A 113 -3.54 -24.50 -14.18
C THR A 113 -3.24 -25.99 -14.42
N LEU A 114 -4.07 -26.87 -13.86
CA LEU A 114 -3.95 -28.31 -14.06
C LEU A 114 -4.82 -28.74 -15.24
N TYR A 115 -4.18 -29.20 -16.32
CA TYR A 115 -4.87 -29.65 -17.54
C TYR A 115 -5.21 -31.16 -17.44
N LEU A 116 -6.50 -31.50 -17.43
CA LEU A 116 -7.02 -32.83 -17.16
C LEU A 116 -7.94 -33.34 -18.30
N GLU A 117 -8.03 -34.65 -18.50
CA GLU A 117 -8.99 -35.29 -19.41
C GLU A 117 -10.16 -35.92 -18.62
N GLU A 118 -11.42 -35.67 -19.04
CA GLU A 118 -12.62 -36.18 -18.36
C GLU A 118 -12.63 -37.73 -18.30
N GLY A 119 -12.63 -38.28 -17.08
CA GLY A 119 -12.65 -39.72 -16.83
C GLY A 119 -11.29 -40.41 -16.87
N GLU A 120 -10.19 -39.67 -17.03
CA GLU A 120 -8.83 -40.16 -16.75
C GLU A 120 -8.50 -40.06 -15.25
N SER A 121 -7.41 -40.71 -14.82
CA SER A 121 -7.03 -40.79 -13.40
C SER A 121 -5.68 -40.14 -13.16
N TYR A 122 -5.64 -39.24 -12.19
CA TYR A 122 -4.51 -38.37 -11.88
C TYR A 122 -3.98 -38.64 -10.48
N GLU A 123 -2.65 -38.54 -10.32
CA GLU A 123 -1.95 -38.62 -9.04
C GLU A 123 -1.27 -37.26 -8.77
N VAL A 124 -1.86 -36.44 -7.88
CA VAL A 124 -1.22 -35.22 -7.39
C VAL A 124 -0.41 -35.57 -6.15
N THR A 125 0.90 -35.36 -6.19
CA THR A 125 1.80 -35.40 -5.04
C THR A 125 2.24 -33.98 -4.71
N TRP A 126 2.28 -33.64 -3.43
CA TRP A 126 2.83 -32.35 -3.01
C TRP A 126 3.73 -32.47 -1.78
N GLU A 127 4.84 -31.71 -1.79
CA GLU A 127 5.78 -31.56 -0.67
C GLU A 127 5.47 -30.26 0.09
N ASN A 128 5.41 -30.29 1.41
CA ASN A 128 5.36 -29.07 2.20
C ASN A 128 6.75 -28.40 2.21
N LEU A 129 6.85 -27.19 1.67
CA LEU A 129 8.09 -26.42 1.56
C LEU A 129 8.32 -25.49 2.77
N ASP A 130 7.31 -25.29 3.62
CA ASP A 130 7.38 -24.53 4.87
C ASP A 130 7.04 -25.39 6.11
N ASP A 131 7.02 -24.77 7.30
CA ASP A 131 6.61 -25.41 8.57
C ASP A 131 5.17 -24.97 8.98
N VAL A 132 4.29 -24.73 8.00
CA VAL A 132 2.87 -24.30 8.14
C VAL A 132 1.92 -25.44 7.75
N GLU A 133 0.69 -25.44 8.25
CA GLU A 133 -0.31 -26.48 7.93
C GLU A 133 -0.93 -26.26 6.54
N HIS A 134 -0.89 -27.27 5.67
CA HIS A 134 -1.47 -27.27 4.32
C HIS A 134 -2.33 -28.51 4.07
N ASN A 135 -3.31 -28.41 3.17
CA ASN A 135 -4.00 -29.55 2.54
C ASN A 135 -4.35 -29.21 1.08
N PHE A 136 -4.69 -30.21 0.27
CA PHE A 136 -5.11 -30.03 -1.12
C PHE A 136 -6.62 -30.27 -1.24
N VAL A 137 -7.35 -29.32 -1.83
CA VAL A 137 -8.81 -29.33 -1.99
C VAL A 137 -9.15 -29.12 -3.47
N ILE A 138 -10.18 -29.78 -3.99
CA ILE A 138 -10.77 -29.48 -5.32
C ILE A 138 -12.25 -29.12 -5.13
N ILE A 139 -12.72 -28.07 -5.82
CA ILE A 139 -14.10 -27.60 -5.83
C ILE A 139 -14.66 -27.51 -7.26
N ASN A 140 -15.99 -27.40 -7.35
CA ASN A 140 -16.69 -27.01 -8.59
C ASN A 140 -16.99 -25.51 -8.64
N GLU A 141 -17.51 -25.03 -9.79
CA GLU A 141 -17.96 -23.64 -10.01
C GLU A 141 -18.99 -23.14 -8.97
N GLU A 142 -19.74 -24.04 -8.33
CA GLU A 142 -20.72 -23.72 -7.28
C GLU A 142 -20.08 -23.70 -5.85
N GLY A 143 -18.77 -23.92 -5.74
CA GLY A 143 -18.01 -23.97 -4.48
C GLY A 143 -18.20 -25.25 -3.66
N GLU A 144 -18.79 -26.32 -4.23
CA GLU A 144 -18.94 -27.60 -3.52
C GLU A 144 -17.61 -28.38 -3.52
N HIS A 145 -17.16 -28.84 -2.35
CA HIS A 145 -15.94 -29.66 -2.21
C HIS A 145 -16.13 -31.04 -2.85
N LEU A 146 -15.34 -31.32 -3.88
CA LEU A 146 -15.28 -32.61 -4.57
C LEU A 146 -14.22 -33.53 -3.95
N LEU A 147 -13.07 -32.94 -3.56
CA LEU A 147 -11.92 -33.64 -2.98
C LEU A 147 -11.27 -32.78 -1.89
N GLU A 148 -10.76 -33.41 -0.83
CA GLU A 148 -10.06 -32.74 0.28
C GLU A 148 -9.10 -33.75 0.94
N THR A 149 -7.83 -33.37 1.10
CA THR A 149 -6.82 -34.19 1.81
C THR A 149 -6.74 -33.87 3.31
N ASP A 150 -6.11 -34.75 4.09
CA ASP A 150 -5.74 -34.45 5.48
C ASP A 150 -4.70 -33.31 5.50
N LEU A 151 -4.63 -32.54 6.59
CA LEU A 151 -3.59 -31.51 6.81
C LEU A 151 -2.23 -32.15 7.14
N MET A 152 -1.14 -31.59 6.59
CA MET A 152 0.26 -31.83 7.03
C MET A 152 0.91 -30.51 7.42
N GLY A 153 1.96 -30.52 8.25
CA GLY A 153 2.59 -29.27 8.73
C GLY A 153 4.04 -29.38 9.21
N GLU A 154 4.79 -30.38 8.78
CA GLU A 154 6.26 -30.43 8.97
C GLU A 154 6.95 -30.27 7.60
N ALA A 155 7.95 -29.37 7.50
CA ALA A 155 8.67 -29.12 6.23
C ALA A 155 9.34 -30.40 5.68
N GLY A 156 9.13 -30.67 4.40
CA GLY A 156 9.57 -31.88 3.70
C GLY A 156 8.71 -33.13 3.95
N GLU A 157 7.53 -33.00 4.58
CA GLU A 157 6.48 -34.02 4.45
C GLU A 157 5.86 -33.98 3.05
N THR A 158 5.36 -35.12 2.58
CA THR A 158 4.73 -35.28 1.26
C THR A 158 3.42 -36.03 1.37
N GLN A 159 2.38 -35.59 0.66
CA GLN A 159 1.10 -36.31 0.53
C GLN A 159 0.76 -36.48 -0.94
N THR A 160 0.15 -37.63 -1.26
CA THR A 160 -0.27 -38.01 -2.60
C THR A 160 -1.76 -38.33 -2.57
N VAL A 161 -2.50 -37.81 -3.55
CA VAL A 161 -3.93 -38.10 -3.74
C VAL A 161 -4.19 -38.57 -5.17
N GLU A 162 -4.91 -39.69 -5.30
CA GLU A 162 -5.40 -40.24 -6.58
C GLU A 162 -6.87 -39.82 -6.76
N PHE A 163 -7.23 -39.27 -7.92
CA PHE A 163 -8.63 -38.98 -8.29
C PHE A 163 -8.94 -39.30 -9.77
N GLU A 164 -10.23 -39.46 -10.08
CA GLU A 164 -10.75 -39.55 -11.45
C GLU A 164 -11.26 -38.14 -11.80
N ALA A 165 -10.81 -37.56 -12.92
CA ALA A 165 -11.15 -36.18 -13.24
C ALA A 165 -12.59 -36.09 -13.75
N GLU A 166 -13.43 -35.31 -13.07
CA GLU A 166 -14.85 -35.10 -13.40
C GLU A 166 -15.03 -33.68 -13.93
N SER A 167 -15.77 -33.49 -15.03
CA SER A 167 -15.91 -32.19 -15.72
C SER A 167 -16.69 -31.11 -14.92
N GLU A 168 -16.92 -31.33 -13.63
CA GLU A 168 -17.40 -30.34 -12.67
C GLU A 168 -16.27 -29.77 -11.80
N MET A 169 -15.07 -30.35 -11.82
CA MET A 169 -13.88 -29.78 -11.16
C MET A 169 -13.49 -28.47 -11.85
N ALA A 170 -13.33 -27.39 -11.08
CA ALA A 170 -13.05 -26.05 -11.61
C ALA A 170 -11.77 -25.45 -11.03
N GLU A 171 -11.55 -25.59 -9.72
CA GLU A 171 -10.39 -25.03 -9.03
C GLU A 171 -9.84 -26.01 -8.00
N TYR A 172 -8.56 -25.86 -7.68
CA TYR A 172 -7.92 -26.49 -6.52
C TYR A 172 -7.31 -25.43 -5.61
N TYR A 173 -7.29 -25.69 -4.29
CA TYR A 173 -6.74 -24.73 -3.33
C TYR A 173 -6.28 -25.37 -2.01
N CYS A 174 -5.57 -24.58 -1.19
CA CYS A 174 -5.20 -24.94 0.18
C CYS A 174 -6.22 -24.43 1.21
N GLY A 175 -6.79 -25.31 2.02
CA GLY A 175 -7.84 -24.97 2.99
C GLY A 175 -7.45 -23.87 4.00
N PRO A 176 -6.25 -23.93 4.60
CA PRO A 176 -5.71 -22.86 5.45
C PRO A 176 -5.35 -21.56 4.71
N HIS A 177 -4.94 -21.63 3.45
CA HIS A 177 -4.45 -20.48 2.65
C HIS A 177 -5.24 -20.31 1.34
N PRO A 178 -6.57 -20.10 1.39
CA PRO A 178 -7.45 -20.21 0.21
C PRO A 178 -7.37 -19.05 -0.76
N GLN A 179 -6.68 -17.97 -0.38
CA GLN A 179 -6.49 -16.74 -1.18
C GLN A 179 -5.17 -16.77 -1.97
N THR A 180 -4.11 -17.36 -1.39
CA THR A 180 -2.75 -17.37 -1.93
C THR A 180 -2.41 -18.69 -2.64
N MET A 181 -2.87 -19.81 -2.11
CA MET A 181 -2.62 -21.15 -2.67
C MET A 181 -3.85 -21.68 -3.39
N ARG A 182 -4.20 -21.10 -4.55
CA ARG A 182 -5.39 -21.43 -5.35
C ARG A 182 -5.06 -21.36 -6.84
N GLY A 183 -5.38 -22.40 -7.60
CA GLY A 183 -5.20 -22.45 -9.05
C GLY A 183 -6.32 -23.20 -9.78
N ASP A 184 -6.37 -23.05 -11.10
CA ASP A 184 -7.46 -23.56 -11.94
C ASP A 184 -7.30 -25.03 -12.36
N ILE A 185 -8.41 -25.65 -12.75
CA ILE A 185 -8.46 -26.95 -13.43
C ILE A 185 -9.12 -26.75 -14.81
N SER A 186 -8.41 -27.11 -15.87
CA SER A 186 -8.91 -27.05 -17.25
C SER A 186 -9.12 -28.44 -17.84
N PHE A 187 -10.12 -28.58 -18.71
CA PHE A 187 -10.44 -29.82 -19.45
C PHE A 187 -10.17 -29.75 -20.95
N GLU A 188 -9.42 -28.73 -21.39
CA GLU A 188 -8.99 -28.54 -22.77
C GLU A 188 -7.49 -28.88 -22.88
N GLU A 189 -7.04 -29.55 -23.94
CA GLU A 189 -5.60 -29.79 -24.15
C GLU A 189 -4.86 -28.45 -24.27
N ALA A 190 -3.58 -28.41 -23.89
CA ALA A 190 -2.70 -27.27 -24.13
C ALA A 190 -2.37 -27.11 -25.62
N ASP A 191 -3.38 -26.80 -26.43
CA ASP A 191 -3.22 -26.35 -27.81
C ASP A 191 -2.52 -24.98 -27.79
N ASP A 192 -1.39 -24.90 -28.49
CA ASP A 192 -0.63 -23.67 -28.82
C ASP A 192 -1.63 -22.57 -29.21
N PRO A 193 -1.80 -21.50 -28.41
CA PRO A 193 -3.02 -20.69 -28.44
C PRO A 193 -3.27 -20.12 -29.84
N GLU A 194 -4.41 -20.46 -30.44
CA GLU A 194 -4.82 -19.76 -31.68
C GLU A 194 -4.97 -18.27 -31.32
N PRO A 195 -4.21 -17.36 -31.95
CA PRO A 195 -4.40 -15.94 -31.71
C PRO A 195 -5.80 -15.55 -32.16
N ASP A 196 -6.40 -14.59 -31.45
CA ASP A 196 -7.74 -14.01 -31.67
C ASP A 196 -8.92 -14.58 -30.84
N GLU A 197 -8.74 -14.94 -29.57
CA GLU A 197 -9.66 -14.54 -28.47
C GLU A 197 -8.83 -14.14 -27.23
N GLU A 198 -8.11 -13.01 -27.34
CA GLU A 198 -7.61 -12.30 -26.14
C GLU A 198 -8.82 -11.96 -25.26
N MET A 199 -8.77 -12.29 -23.96
CA MET A 199 -9.66 -11.64 -23.01
C MET A 199 -9.36 -10.14 -23.09
N GLU A 200 -10.35 -9.36 -23.52
CA GLU A 200 -10.20 -7.91 -23.69
C GLU A 200 -9.83 -7.31 -22.33
N ARG A 201 -8.57 -6.89 -22.18
CA ARG A 201 -8.05 -6.40 -20.90
C ARG A 201 -8.93 -5.24 -20.44
N TYR A 202 -9.23 -5.19 -19.14
CA TYR A 202 -10.05 -4.11 -18.60
C TYR A 202 -9.40 -2.73 -18.87
N PHE A 203 -8.08 -2.64 -18.79
CA PHE A 203 -7.29 -1.50 -19.23
C PHE A 203 -6.66 -1.79 -20.60
N PRO A 204 -6.83 -0.91 -21.61
CA PRO A 204 -6.02 -0.92 -22.82
C PRO A 204 -4.52 -0.82 -22.52
N GLU A 205 -3.67 -1.42 -23.36
CA GLU A 205 -2.23 -1.18 -23.34
C GLU A 205 -1.93 0.25 -23.80
N GLY A 206 -1.23 1.02 -22.98
CA GLY A 206 -0.75 2.36 -23.28
C GLY A 206 0.70 2.40 -23.78
N PRO A 207 1.39 3.53 -23.63
CA PRO A 207 2.79 3.65 -24.03
C PRO A 207 3.72 2.79 -23.17
N THR A 208 4.78 2.29 -23.78
CA THR A 208 5.91 1.69 -23.06
C THR A 208 6.91 2.78 -22.70
N VAL A 209 7.32 2.84 -21.43
CA VAL A 209 8.29 3.80 -20.90
C VAL A 209 9.50 3.07 -20.30
N GLY A 210 10.59 3.81 -20.13
CA GLY A 210 11.73 3.43 -19.31
C GLY A 210 11.64 4.07 -17.92
N VAL A 211 12.55 3.67 -17.03
CA VAL A 211 12.77 4.36 -15.75
C VAL A 211 14.24 4.72 -15.56
N ASP A 212 14.52 5.82 -14.88
CA ASP A 212 15.87 6.13 -14.36
C ASP A 212 15.80 6.28 -12.82
N PRO A 213 16.51 5.45 -12.03
CA PRO A 213 16.46 5.52 -10.57
C PRO A 213 17.27 6.71 -10.04
N VAL A 214 16.57 7.74 -9.55
CA VAL A 214 17.20 8.92 -8.92
C VAL A 214 17.53 8.69 -7.44
N ALA A 215 16.81 7.79 -6.76
CA ALA A 215 17.15 7.32 -5.42
C ALA A 215 16.82 5.83 -5.23
N THR A 216 17.66 5.12 -4.47
CA THR A 216 17.44 3.74 -4.03
C THR A 216 17.96 3.56 -2.59
N GLY A 217 17.57 2.47 -1.92
CA GLY A 217 18.00 2.21 -0.54
C GLY A 217 17.15 2.90 0.54
N LEU A 218 16.00 3.45 0.15
CA LEU A 218 14.98 3.98 1.06
C LEU A 218 14.21 2.81 1.69
N GLY A 219 13.51 3.02 2.80
CA GLY A 219 12.54 2.04 3.32
C GLY A 219 11.17 2.22 2.67
N THR A 220 10.53 3.36 2.93
CA THR A 220 9.20 3.68 2.37
C THR A 220 9.10 5.16 2.03
N PRO A 221 9.38 5.54 0.77
CA PRO A 221 9.18 6.90 0.31
C PRO A 221 7.69 7.24 0.29
N THR A 222 7.34 8.43 0.80
CA THR A 222 5.96 8.91 0.93
C THR A 222 5.67 10.18 0.16
N ASP A 223 6.69 10.99 -0.14
CA ASP A 223 6.56 12.18 -1.00
C ASP A 223 7.91 12.59 -1.61
N PHE A 224 7.88 13.36 -2.69
CA PHE A 224 9.08 13.83 -3.41
C PHE A 224 8.87 15.21 -4.01
N GLU A 225 9.87 16.07 -3.82
CA GLU A 225 9.88 17.47 -4.28
C GLU A 225 11.17 17.79 -5.03
N ASP A 226 11.05 18.67 -6.04
CA ASP A 226 12.17 19.29 -6.75
C ASP A 226 12.15 20.81 -6.47
N PRO A 227 12.79 21.28 -5.37
CA PRO A 227 12.58 22.63 -4.86
C PRO A 227 13.08 23.71 -5.84
N PRO A 228 12.25 24.71 -6.22
CA PRO A 228 12.62 25.67 -7.26
C PRO A 228 13.96 26.38 -7.03
N GLY A 229 14.89 26.21 -7.96
CA GLY A 229 16.19 26.89 -7.97
C GLY A 229 17.29 26.31 -7.08
N THR A 230 17.13 25.09 -6.55
CA THR A 230 18.20 24.34 -5.86
C THR A 230 19.11 23.57 -6.85
N ASP A 231 20.09 22.85 -6.32
CA ASP A 231 20.87 21.81 -7.00
C ASP A 231 20.69 20.43 -6.34
N TYR A 232 19.55 20.24 -5.66
CA TYR A 232 19.15 19.00 -4.98
C TYR A 232 17.64 18.81 -5.04
N GLN A 233 17.19 17.57 -5.18
CA GLN A 233 15.80 17.12 -4.97
C GLN A 233 15.63 16.63 -3.53
N LEU A 234 14.39 16.44 -3.07
CA LEU A 234 14.06 15.96 -1.73
C LEU A 234 13.14 14.73 -1.80
N VAL A 235 13.41 13.71 -0.97
CA VAL A 235 12.50 12.58 -0.77
C VAL A 235 12.18 12.41 0.71
N ALA A 236 10.89 12.30 1.03
CA ALA A 236 10.38 12.05 2.37
C ALA A 236 10.18 10.54 2.61
N GLU A 237 10.55 10.07 3.79
CA GLU A 237 10.28 8.71 4.27
C GLU A 237 9.18 8.70 5.34
N GLN A 238 8.34 7.65 5.33
CA GLN A 238 7.26 7.49 6.30
C GLN A 238 7.73 7.57 7.78
N THR A 239 8.97 7.16 8.05
CA THR A 239 9.60 7.17 9.39
C THR A 239 10.06 8.55 9.88
N GLY A 240 9.93 9.60 9.06
CA GLY A 240 10.19 11.00 9.46
C GLY A 240 11.54 11.55 9.06
N GLN A 241 12.30 10.85 8.21
CA GLN A 241 13.48 11.37 7.55
C GLN A 241 13.08 12.05 6.23
N ILE A 242 13.81 13.10 5.87
CA ILE A 242 13.83 13.67 4.52
C ILE A 242 15.29 13.66 4.07
N TYR A 243 15.58 13.13 2.89
CA TYR A 243 16.92 13.11 2.31
C TYR A 243 17.02 14.04 1.12
N ALA A 244 18.18 14.67 0.97
CA ALA A 244 18.54 15.36 -0.25
C ALA A 244 19.12 14.35 -1.27
N ILE A 245 18.78 14.55 -2.54
CA ILE A 245 19.29 13.81 -3.69
C ILE A 245 20.05 14.81 -4.55
N GLY A 246 21.36 14.59 -4.74
CA GLY A 246 22.24 15.46 -5.53
C GLY A 246 22.89 14.76 -6.73
N ASP A 247 23.85 15.44 -7.37
CA ASP A 247 24.64 14.95 -8.53
C ASP A 247 25.22 13.52 -8.37
N ASP A 248 25.52 13.10 -7.14
CA ASP A 248 26.14 11.80 -6.81
C ASP A 248 25.12 10.78 -6.20
N GLY A 249 23.82 11.12 -6.15
CA GLY A 249 22.73 10.30 -5.58
C GLY A 249 22.18 10.83 -4.25
N ILE A 250 21.50 9.97 -3.50
CA ILE A 250 21.00 10.26 -2.14
C ILE A 250 22.15 10.46 -1.14
N GLU A 251 22.04 11.46 -0.26
CA GLU A 251 23.05 11.77 0.76
C GLU A 251 22.99 10.78 1.96
N ASP A 252 24.15 10.43 2.54
CA ASP A 252 24.31 9.48 3.67
C ASP A 252 23.58 9.92 4.96
N GLU A 253 23.32 11.21 5.11
CA GLU A 253 22.76 11.84 6.31
C GLU A 253 21.45 12.57 5.93
N PRO A 254 20.35 12.41 6.70
CA PRO A 254 19.08 13.04 6.37
C PRO A 254 19.22 14.56 6.42
N TRP A 255 18.65 15.22 5.40
CA TRP A 255 18.53 16.67 5.28
C TRP A 255 17.71 17.22 6.44
N LEU A 256 16.58 16.59 6.75
CA LEU A 256 15.79 16.85 7.95
C LEU A 256 15.36 15.54 8.62
N ASP A 257 15.37 15.50 9.95
CA ASP A 257 14.85 14.38 10.76
C ASP A 257 13.82 14.93 11.75
N ILE A 258 12.57 14.47 11.62
CA ILE A 258 11.45 14.76 12.50
C ILE A 258 10.93 13.51 13.24
N THR A 259 11.67 12.39 13.26
CA THR A 259 11.24 11.15 13.94
C THR A 259 10.96 11.36 15.43
N ASP A 260 11.57 12.37 16.07
CA ASP A 260 11.30 12.74 17.47
C ASP A 260 9.92 13.41 17.70
N ARG A 261 9.25 13.82 16.63
CA ARG A 261 7.91 14.44 16.62
C ARG A 261 6.80 13.48 16.21
N LEU A 262 7.13 12.32 15.65
CA LEU A 262 6.14 11.37 15.13
C LEU A 262 5.51 10.51 16.23
N ALA A 263 4.28 10.07 15.99
CA ALA A 263 3.71 8.89 16.61
C ALA A 263 4.52 7.65 16.19
N ALA A 264 4.58 6.63 17.04
CA ALA A 264 5.29 5.39 16.69
C ALA A 264 4.56 4.67 15.53
N VAL A 265 5.24 4.62 14.39
CA VAL A 265 4.90 3.84 13.19
C VAL A 265 5.51 2.44 13.37
N ALA A 266 4.76 1.38 13.05
CA ALA A 266 5.13 -0.04 13.15
C ALA A 266 5.55 -0.61 14.54
N GLU A 267 6.31 0.11 15.38
CA GLU A 267 6.65 -0.33 16.74
C GLU A 267 5.53 -0.05 17.76
N ASP A 268 5.20 -1.06 18.57
CA ASP A 268 4.34 -1.00 19.78
C ASP A 268 2.82 -0.74 19.57
N PHE A 269 2.23 -0.82 18.36
CA PHE A 269 0.77 -0.79 18.17
C PHE A 269 0.02 -2.09 18.62
N TYR A 270 0.70 -2.98 19.35
CA TYR A 270 0.13 -4.22 19.92
C TYR A 270 -0.79 -3.97 21.13
N GLY A 271 -1.83 -3.14 20.95
CA GLY A 271 -2.90 -2.86 21.90
C GLY A 271 -4.18 -3.63 21.60
N ASP A 272 -4.57 -4.54 22.51
CA ASP A 272 -5.61 -5.59 22.40
C ASP A 272 -7.05 -5.22 21.91
N ASP A 273 -7.36 -3.99 21.45
CA ASP A 273 -8.76 -3.55 21.21
C ASP A 273 -9.10 -2.85 19.85
N TYR A 274 -8.16 -2.37 19.01
CA TYR A 274 -8.54 -1.63 17.76
C TYR A 274 -7.75 -1.89 16.46
N ALA A 275 -6.44 -2.13 16.48
CA ALA A 275 -5.80 -2.80 15.35
C ALA A 275 -6.05 -4.31 15.45
N ASP A 276 -6.22 -4.97 14.31
CA ASP A 276 -6.01 -6.41 14.27
C ASP A 276 -4.51 -6.65 14.56
N PRO A 277 -4.13 -7.49 15.54
CA PRO A 277 -2.73 -7.73 15.87
C PRO A 277 -1.92 -8.40 14.75
N ASP A 278 -2.58 -8.82 13.67
CA ASP A 278 -1.99 -9.30 12.42
C ASP A 278 -2.03 -8.22 11.30
N GLN A 279 -2.09 -6.91 11.64
CA GLN A 279 -1.98 -5.78 10.68
C GLN A 279 -0.53 -5.43 10.34
N ASP A 280 -0.19 -5.56 9.05
CA ASP A 280 1.10 -5.19 8.49
C ASP A 280 1.11 -3.78 7.83
N TYR A 281 0.01 -3.01 7.90
CA TYR A 281 -0.09 -1.67 7.30
C TYR A 281 -0.37 -0.57 8.32
N ASP A 282 0.17 0.63 8.05
CA ASP A 282 0.00 1.84 8.84
C ASP A 282 0.06 3.04 7.87
N GLU A 283 -0.89 3.98 7.98
CA GLU A 283 -0.88 5.22 7.19
C GLU A 283 -0.30 6.40 7.99
N ARG A 284 0.12 6.19 9.24
CA ARG A 284 0.76 7.23 10.06
C ARG A 284 2.22 7.40 9.67
N GLY A 285 2.74 8.62 9.85
CA GLY A 285 4.14 8.92 9.60
C GLY A 285 4.32 10.34 9.11
N LEU A 286 5.42 10.60 8.41
CA LEU A 286 5.55 11.74 7.49
C LEU A 286 4.95 11.33 6.14
N VAL A 287 3.89 12.00 5.71
CA VAL A 287 3.05 11.58 4.56
C VAL A 287 2.89 12.66 3.49
N GLY A 288 3.39 13.87 3.72
CA GLY A 288 3.44 14.90 2.69
C GLY A 288 4.54 15.94 2.94
N LEU A 289 5.12 16.45 1.86
CA LEU A 289 6.17 17.48 1.80
C LEU A 289 5.88 18.38 0.58
N GLU A 290 5.72 19.68 0.79
CA GLU A 290 5.44 20.65 -0.28
C GLU A 290 6.33 21.89 -0.11
N CYS A 291 7.05 22.29 -1.16
CA CYS A 291 7.84 23.52 -1.19
C CYS A 291 6.96 24.74 -1.49
N HIS A 292 7.23 25.87 -0.83
CA HIS A 292 6.53 27.12 -1.11
C HIS A 292 6.82 27.60 -2.55
N PRO A 293 5.87 28.20 -3.31
CA PRO A 293 6.13 28.59 -4.70
C PRO A 293 7.26 29.63 -4.86
N ASP A 294 7.45 30.47 -3.84
CA ASP A 294 8.60 31.39 -3.70
C ASP A 294 9.82 30.76 -2.94
N TYR A 295 10.07 29.44 -2.99
CA TYR A 295 11.14 28.75 -2.25
C TYR A 295 12.52 29.40 -2.46
N GLU A 296 12.91 29.73 -3.71
CA GLU A 296 14.17 30.43 -4.04
C GLU A 296 14.33 31.77 -3.28
N GLU A 297 13.22 32.44 -2.92
CA GLU A 297 13.25 33.72 -2.20
C GLU A 297 13.05 33.60 -0.68
N ASN A 298 12.33 32.58 -0.19
CA ASN A 298 11.90 32.49 1.22
C ASN A 298 12.30 31.22 1.97
N GLY A 299 12.72 30.15 1.29
CA GLY A 299 13.15 28.89 1.88
C GLY A 299 12.08 28.12 2.68
N ARG A 300 10.80 28.40 2.46
CA ARG A 300 9.69 27.81 3.23
C ARG A 300 9.18 26.53 2.60
N PHE A 301 8.89 25.53 3.42
CA PHE A 301 8.27 24.27 3.01
C PHE A 301 7.29 23.80 4.08
N VAL A 302 6.36 22.94 3.71
CA VAL A 302 5.27 22.45 4.57
C VAL A 302 5.31 20.93 4.64
N LEU A 303 5.19 20.39 5.85
CA LEU A 303 5.10 18.95 6.12
C LEU A 303 3.70 18.56 6.61
N ASN A 304 3.21 17.40 6.18
CA ASN A 304 2.02 16.73 6.70
C ASN A 304 2.45 15.46 7.45
N TYR A 305 2.25 15.40 8.77
CA TYR A 305 2.72 14.25 9.57
C TYR A 305 1.89 13.93 10.82
N SER A 306 1.97 12.67 11.26
CA SER A 306 1.27 12.12 12.42
C SER A 306 2.08 12.28 13.70
N ALA A 307 1.70 13.23 14.57
CA ALA A 307 2.29 13.44 15.89
C ALA A 307 1.59 12.62 17.01
N PRO A 308 2.25 12.31 18.14
CA PRO A 308 1.65 11.54 19.24
C PRO A 308 0.35 12.17 19.78
N PRO A 309 -0.61 11.35 20.26
CA PRO A 309 -1.85 11.84 20.85
C PRO A 309 -1.57 12.65 22.12
N VAL A 310 -2.42 13.66 22.37
CA VAL A 310 -2.29 14.61 23.48
C VAL A 310 -3.33 14.35 24.58
N ASP A 311 -3.02 14.76 25.82
CA ASP A 311 -3.83 14.51 27.05
C ASP A 311 -5.32 14.93 26.96
N VAL A 312 -5.69 15.77 25.99
CA VAL A 312 -7.07 16.27 25.77
C VAL A 312 -7.90 15.39 24.83
N MET A 313 -7.26 14.52 24.04
CA MET A 313 -7.95 13.56 23.17
C MET A 313 -8.54 12.39 23.98
N PRO A 314 -9.59 11.72 23.49
CA PRO A 314 -10.07 10.48 24.10
C PRO A 314 -9.00 9.38 24.05
N GLU A 315 -8.95 8.52 25.09
CA GLU A 315 -7.97 7.39 25.17
C GLU A 315 -8.11 6.36 24.02
N SER A 316 -9.20 6.42 23.23
CA SER A 316 -9.44 5.58 22.04
C SER A 316 -8.90 6.16 20.74
N TRP A 317 -8.43 7.42 20.72
CA TRP A 317 -8.05 8.12 19.49
C TRP A 317 -6.56 7.96 19.19
N SER A 318 -6.23 7.92 17.91
CA SER A 318 -4.93 7.44 17.42
C SER A 318 -3.78 8.44 17.59
N HIS A 319 -3.90 9.62 16.97
CA HIS A 319 -2.80 10.58 16.82
C HIS A 319 -3.30 11.99 16.49
N VAL A 320 -2.39 12.96 16.44
CA VAL A 320 -2.66 14.30 15.91
C VAL A 320 -2.03 14.39 14.52
N GLN A 321 -2.81 14.58 13.46
CA GLN A 321 -2.24 14.92 12.15
C GLN A 321 -1.91 16.41 12.15
N VAL A 322 -0.69 16.76 11.75
CA VAL A 322 -0.14 18.11 11.85
C VAL A 322 0.34 18.57 10.48
N ILE A 323 -0.12 19.76 10.09
CA ILE A 323 0.43 20.51 8.96
C ILE A 323 1.37 21.56 9.54
N SER A 324 2.67 21.49 9.27
CA SER A 324 3.68 22.41 9.82
C SER A 324 4.53 23.03 8.73
N GLU A 325 4.73 24.33 8.82
CA GLU A 325 5.71 25.05 8.01
C GLU A 325 7.09 25.04 8.69
N PHE A 326 8.14 24.97 7.88
CA PHE A 326 9.55 25.08 8.26
C PHE A 326 10.27 26.04 7.31
N GLU A 327 11.45 26.52 7.71
CA GLU A 327 12.34 27.40 6.94
C GLU A 327 13.75 26.80 6.82
N VAL A 328 14.39 26.95 5.65
CA VAL A 328 15.84 26.79 5.50
C VAL A 328 16.59 28.10 5.84
N ASP A 329 17.87 27.98 6.20
CA ASP A 329 18.73 29.13 6.49
C ASP A 329 19.38 29.77 5.24
N ASP A 330 20.19 30.83 5.45
CA ASP A 330 20.91 31.56 4.37
C ASP A 330 21.88 30.66 3.54
N ASP A 331 22.23 29.46 4.03
CA ASP A 331 23.13 28.50 3.38
C ASP A 331 22.35 27.27 2.81
N GLY A 332 21.02 27.18 2.98
CA GLY A 332 20.14 26.13 2.43
C GLY A 332 19.88 24.94 3.36
N GLU A 333 20.33 25.01 4.62
CA GLU A 333 20.13 23.95 5.63
C GLU A 333 18.75 24.14 6.31
N PRO A 334 17.93 23.10 6.51
CA PRO A 334 16.64 23.23 7.20
C PRO A 334 16.86 23.48 8.70
N ASP A 335 16.14 24.45 9.26
CA ASP A 335 16.16 24.70 10.70
C ASP A 335 15.02 23.93 11.40
N PRO A 336 15.29 22.81 12.10
CA PRO A 336 14.25 22.08 12.81
C PRO A 336 13.63 22.89 13.97
N ASP A 337 14.29 23.95 14.47
CA ASP A 337 13.71 24.87 15.47
C ASP A 337 12.80 25.95 14.84
N SER A 338 12.62 25.98 13.50
CA SER A 338 11.75 26.93 12.79
C SER A 338 10.25 26.56 12.76
N GLU A 339 9.90 25.34 13.19
CA GLU A 339 8.56 24.74 13.08
C GLU A 339 7.41 25.69 13.47
N ARG A 340 6.51 25.94 12.51
CA ARG A 340 5.27 26.69 12.67
C ARG A 340 4.08 25.80 12.29
N ARG A 341 3.55 25.05 13.27
CA ARG A 341 2.35 24.21 13.12
C ARG A 341 1.15 25.00 12.63
N LEU A 342 0.77 24.89 11.37
CA LEU A 342 -0.34 25.62 10.76
C LEU A 342 -1.69 25.03 11.20
N MET A 343 -1.88 23.73 11.00
CA MET A 343 -3.13 23.00 11.31
C MET A 343 -2.84 21.79 12.19
N GLU A 344 -3.80 21.42 13.03
CA GLU A 344 -3.75 20.22 13.85
C GLU A 344 -5.14 19.56 13.85
N PHE A 345 -5.21 18.32 13.37
CA PHE A 345 -6.40 17.49 13.34
C PHE A 345 -6.24 16.37 14.36
N TYR A 346 -7.22 16.19 15.23
CA TYR A 346 -7.25 15.04 16.12
C TYR A 346 -7.84 13.88 15.33
N MET A 347 -7.04 12.84 15.08
CA MET A 347 -7.43 11.71 14.23
C MET A 347 -7.99 10.58 15.10
N PRO A 348 -9.23 10.13 14.87
CA PRO A 348 -9.82 9.07 15.66
C PRO A 348 -9.15 7.73 15.36
N GLN A 349 -8.93 7.40 14.08
CA GLN A 349 -8.24 6.18 13.67
C GLN A 349 -6.82 6.47 13.17
N TYR A 350 -6.07 5.42 12.83
CA TYR A 350 -4.69 5.51 12.35
C TYR A 350 -4.58 5.68 10.82
N ASN A 351 -5.71 5.69 10.13
CA ASN A 351 -5.79 5.72 8.67
C ASN A 351 -6.73 6.84 8.19
N HIS A 352 -6.70 7.08 6.87
CA HIS A 352 -7.26 8.25 6.20
C HIS A 352 -6.65 9.56 6.68
N ASN A 353 -5.32 9.59 6.77
CA ASN A 353 -4.54 10.75 7.22
C ASN A 353 -4.24 11.75 6.08
N SER A 354 -4.66 11.41 4.85
CA SER A 354 -4.18 11.99 3.59
C SER A 354 -2.66 11.97 3.45
N GLY A 355 -2.12 12.60 2.40
CA GLY A 355 -0.71 12.54 2.06
C GLY A 355 -0.17 13.87 1.52
N PRO A 356 0.24 13.95 0.24
CA PRO A 356 0.71 15.16 -0.40
C PRO A 356 -0.25 16.34 -0.28
N MET A 357 0.34 17.54 -0.35
CA MET A 357 -0.37 18.81 -0.45
C MET A 357 -0.14 19.38 -1.87
N ALA A 358 -0.66 20.57 -2.14
CA ALA A 358 -0.28 21.32 -3.34
C ALA A 358 -0.54 22.81 -3.14
N PHE A 359 0.28 23.69 -3.70
CA PHE A 359 -0.13 25.10 -3.88
C PHE A 359 -1.07 25.25 -5.07
N GLY A 360 -2.26 25.79 -4.82
CA GLY A 360 -3.20 26.15 -5.88
C GLY A 360 -2.67 27.29 -6.76
N PRO A 361 -3.21 27.49 -7.97
CA PRO A 361 -2.73 28.46 -8.95
C PRO A 361 -2.88 29.93 -8.52
N ASP A 362 -3.55 30.18 -7.39
CA ASP A 362 -3.67 31.47 -6.74
C ASP A 362 -2.73 31.68 -5.53
N GLY A 363 -1.81 30.74 -5.29
CA GLY A 363 -0.74 30.82 -4.28
C GLY A 363 -1.17 30.41 -2.87
N TYR A 364 -2.31 29.74 -2.72
CA TYR A 364 -2.79 29.25 -1.42
C TYR A 364 -2.60 27.74 -1.30
N LEU A 365 -2.23 27.27 -0.11
CA LEU A 365 -1.98 25.85 0.15
C LEU A 365 -3.31 25.09 0.15
N LEU A 366 -3.41 24.07 -0.69
CA LEU A 366 -4.45 23.04 -0.67
C LEU A 366 -4.01 21.92 0.28
N VAL A 367 -4.87 21.58 1.23
CA VAL A 367 -4.64 20.51 2.21
C VAL A 367 -5.77 19.49 2.04
N PRO A 368 -5.55 18.39 1.31
CA PRO A 368 -6.45 17.24 1.32
C PRO A 368 -6.45 16.62 2.72
N MET A 369 -7.62 16.22 3.22
CA MET A 369 -7.75 15.55 4.52
C MET A 369 -8.85 14.49 4.47
N GLY A 370 -8.51 13.26 4.86
CA GLY A 370 -9.44 12.14 4.91
C GLY A 370 -10.54 12.29 5.95
N ASP A 371 -11.53 11.40 5.91
CA ASP A 371 -12.73 11.41 6.75
C ASP A 371 -12.49 11.06 8.23
N GLY A 372 -11.26 10.70 8.63
CA GLY A 372 -10.90 10.29 9.99
C GLY A 372 -10.69 8.79 10.18
N GLY A 373 -11.02 7.97 9.18
CA GLY A 373 -10.61 6.58 9.10
C GLY A 373 -11.49 5.60 9.87
N GLY A 374 -11.26 4.31 9.58
CA GLY A 374 -12.08 3.19 10.06
C GLY A 374 -13.23 2.84 9.12
N ALA A 375 -13.44 1.55 8.89
CA ALA A 375 -14.40 1.07 7.90
C ALA A 375 -15.87 1.44 8.20
N ASP A 376 -16.62 1.67 7.13
CA ASP A 376 -18.06 1.98 7.07
C ASP A 376 -18.48 3.28 7.79
N ASP A 377 -17.56 4.24 8.04
CA ASP A 377 -17.80 5.47 8.81
C ASP A 377 -18.48 5.24 10.18
N ARG A 378 -18.27 4.04 10.75
CA ARG A 378 -19.02 3.56 11.92
C ARG A 378 -18.31 3.73 13.25
N LEU A 379 -17.02 4.04 13.22
CA LEU A 379 -16.21 4.17 14.42
C LEU A 379 -16.36 5.55 15.07
N GLU A 380 -15.92 5.68 16.33
CA GLU A 380 -15.91 6.97 17.03
C GLU A 380 -15.14 8.00 16.19
N GLY A 381 -15.71 9.20 16.01
CA GLY A 381 -15.11 10.28 15.21
C GLY A 381 -15.97 10.78 14.05
N HIS A 382 -16.89 9.94 13.56
CA HIS A 382 -17.87 10.33 12.53
C HIS A 382 -19.07 11.06 13.14
N VAL A 383 -19.68 11.95 12.36
CA VAL A 383 -20.72 12.90 12.82
C VAL A 383 -22.08 12.65 12.15
N GLU A 384 -23.17 13.11 12.77
CA GLU A 384 -24.50 13.08 12.14
C GLU A 384 -24.56 14.11 11.01
N ASP A 385 -24.86 13.68 9.77
CA ASP A 385 -25.00 14.55 8.60
C ASP A 385 -26.48 14.65 8.11
N TRP A 386 -26.72 14.95 6.83
CA TRP A 386 -28.05 15.10 6.24
C TRP A 386 -28.69 13.80 5.73
N TYR A 387 -27.91 12.73 5.56
CA TYR A 387 -28.27 11.50 4.87
C TYR A 387 -28.61 10.36 5.83
N ASP A 388 -29.82 10.43 6.40
CA ASP A 388 -30.44 9.48 7.37
C ASP A 388 -30.33 7.96 7.04
N GLU A 389 -29.92 7.55 5.85
CA GLU A 389 -29.77 6.13 5.45
C GLU A 389 -28.37 5.55 5.78
N ASN A 390 -27.37 6.40 6.03
CA ASN A 390 -26.11 6.02 6.68
C ASN A 390 -26.12 6.47 8.16
N GLU A 391 -25.22 5.92 9.00
CA GLU A 391 -25.16 6.27 10.42
C GLU A 391 -24.44 7.62 10.71
N GLY A 392 -24.07 8.35 9.66
CA GLY A 392 -23.24 9.55 9.68
C GLY A 392 -21.99 9.38 8.79
N GLY A 393 -21.12 10.38 8.80
CA GLY A 393 -19.88 10.43 8.04
C GLY A 393 -19.28 11.84 8.10
N ASN A 394 -17.97 11.98 7.87
CA ASN A 394 -17.33 13.31 7.88
C ASN A 394 -17.36 13.98 6.50
N GLY A 395 -17.41 13.22 5.39
CA GLY A 395 -17.42 13.79 4.03
C GLY A 395 -18.64 14.69 3.71
N GLN A 396 -19.81 14.46 4.32
CA GLN A 396 -21.01 15.29 4.07
C GLN A 396 -21.22 16.43 5.06
N ASP A 397 -20.57 16.40 6.23
CA ASP A 397 -20.54 17.52 7.15
C ASP A 397 -19.51 18.56 6.69
N THR A 398 -19.86 19.83 6.91
CA THR A 398 -18.99 20.98 6.65
C THR A 398 -18.92 21.90 7.87
N THR A 399 -19.49 21.52 9.02
CA THR A 399 -19.83 22.43 10.12
C THR A 399 -19.25 22.06 11.49
N GLN A 400 -18.81 20.83 11.67
CA GLN A 400 -18.38 20.26 12.95
C GLN A 400 -16.97 19.65 12.89
N SER A 401 -16.53 19.26 11.69
CA SER A 401 -15.21 18.71 11.38
C SER A 401 -14.55 19.45 10.23
N LEU A 402 -13.24 19.23 10.02
CA LEU A 402 -12.46 19.62 8.82
C LEU A 402 -11.93 18.39 8.04
N LEU A 403 -12.55 17.24 8.28
CA LEU A 403 -12.22 15.96 7.67
C LEU A 403 -13.07 15.74 6.39
N GLY A 404 -12.64 14.82 5.52
CA GLY A 404 -13.41 14.37 4.34
C GLY A 404 -13.50 15.39 3.21
N GLY A 405 -12.42 16.10 2.90
CA GLY A 405 -12.42 17.16 1.88
C GLY A 405 -11.05 17.72 1.51
N VAL A 406 -11.07 18.80 0.72
CA VAL A 406 -9.89 19.62 0.41
C VAL A 406 -10.08 20.99 1.06
N LEU A 407 -9.14 21.37 1.91
CA LEU A 407 -9.08 22.67 2.57
C LEU A 407 -8.17 23.60 1.77
N ARG A 408 -8.34 24.93 1.88
CA ARG A 408 -7.49 25.93 1.22
C ARG A 408 -7.17 27.08 2.17
N ILE A 409 -5.89 27.27 2.49
CA ILE A 409 -5.44 28.24 3.51
C ILE A 409 -4.36 29.19 2.97
N ASP A 410 -4.31 30.39 3.56
CA ASP A 410 -3.31 31.42 3.26
C ASP A 410 -2.22 31.43 4.33
N ILE A 411 -1.05 30.87 3.99
CA ILE A 411 0.08 30.76 4.93
C ILE A 411 0.98 32.00 4.92
N ASP A 412 0.77 32.94 3.99
CA ASP A 412 1.44 34.24 3.90
C ASP A 412 0.69 35.37 4.60
N GLY A 413 -0.62 35.18 4.80
CA GLY A 413 -1.51 36.12 5.45
C GLY A 413 -1.24 36.31 6.94
N GLU A 414 -1.73 37.42 7.48
CA GLU A 414 -1.77 37.63 8.93
C GLU A 414 -2.82 36.67 9.52
N PRO A 415 -2.48 35.81 10.50
CA PRO A 415 -3.39 34.79 11.02
C PRO A 415 -4.76 35.34 11.43
N THR A 416 -5.84 34.61 11.11
CA THR A 416 -7.19 34.98 11.56
C THR A 416 -7.32 34.85 13.08
N GLU A 417 -8.32 35.50 13.69
CA GLU A 417 -8.53 35.42 15.15
C GLU A 417 -8.96 34.00 15.60
N HIS A 418 -9.31 33.10 14.67
CA HIS A 418 -9.90 31.78 14.93
C HIS A 418 -9.57 30.73 13.83
N PRO A 419 -8.30 30.35 13.57
CA PRO A 419 -8.01 29.14 12.80
C PRO A 419 -8.57 27.92 13.55
N ALA A 420 -9.12 26.95 12.83
CA ALA A 420 -9.70 25.72 13.38
C ALA A 420 -8.65 24.69 13.89
N ARG A 421 -7.60 25.15 14.59
CA ARG A 421 -6.62 24.25 15.23
C ARG A 421 -7.29 23.39 16.30
N GLY A 422 -7.02 22.08 16.26
CA GLY A 422 -7.61 21.12 17.19
C GLY A 422 -9.13 21.01 17.05
N SER A 423 -9.67 21.31 15.86
CA SER A 423 -11.11 21.36 15.62
C SER A 423 -11.76 19.98 15.66
N LEU A 424 -12.11 19.56 16.87
CA LEU A 424 -13.29 18.75 17.12
C LEU A 424 -14.30 19.63 17.85
N ILE A 425 -15.22 20.24 17.09
CA ILE A 425 -16.36 20.98 17.67
C ILE A 425 -17.31 20.02 18.43
N HIS A 426 -17.09 18.70 18.32
CA HIS A 426 -17.79 17.63 19.05
C HIS A 426 -17.19 17.17 20.36
N LEU A 427 -15.89 17.40 20.62
CA LEU A 427 -15.41 17.19 21.98
C LEU A 427 -15.92 18.36 22.82
N ASP A 428 -16.80 18.07 23.78
CA ASP A 428 -17.27 18.96 24.87
C ASP A 428 -16.08 19.28 25.83
N LEU A 429 -14.95 19.71 25.28
CA LEU A 429 -13.78 20.19 26.02
C LEU A 429 -14.16 21.49 26.70
N ASP A 430 -14.01 21.55 28.03
CA ASP A 430 -14.12 22.82 28.74
C ASP A 430 -13.06 23.77 28.13
N GLU A 431 -13.45 24.99 27.72
CA GLU A 431 -12.65 26.03 27.01
C GLU A 431 -11.36 26.49 27.73
N GLY A 432 -10.89 25.77 28.75
CA GLY A 432 -9.64 26.04 29.49
C GLY A 432 -8.74 24.82 29.70
N ASP A 433 -9.01 23.69 29.03
CA ASP A 433 -8.16 22.49 29.03
C ASP A 433 -7.43 22.25 27.68
N VAL A 434 -7.67 23.07 26.65
CA VAL A 434 -6.79 23.20 25.47
C VAL A 434 -5.82 24.35 25.74
N ASP A 435 -4.51 24.14 25.55
CA ASP A 435 -3.54 25.25 25.60
C ASP A 435 -3.85 26.23 24.45
N GLU A 436 -3.97 27.54 24.76
CA GLU A 436 -4.11 28.56 23.71
C GLU A 436 -2.88 28.45 22.78
N PRO A 437 -3.05 28.28 21.45
CA PRO A 437 -1.92 28.21 20.53
C PRO A 437 -1.10 29.51 20.61
N ASP A 438 0.22 29.41 20.43
CA ASP A 438 1.10 30.57 20.52
C ASP A 438 0.62 31.71 19.61
N ASP A 439 0.51 32.93 20.17
CA ASP A 439 -0.09 34.15 19.58
C ASP A 439 0.43 34.51 18.16
N ASP A 440 1.62 33.99 17.78
CA ASP A 440 2.32 34.27 16.52
C ASP A 440 2.17 33.15 15.46
N ALA A 441 1.50 32.03 15.77
CA ALA A 441 1.35 30.88 14.87
C ALA A 441 -0.07 30.80 14.28
N GLY A 442 -0.20 30.65 12.95
CA GLY A 442 -1.46 30.34 12.28
C GLY A 442 -1.43 30.63 10.78
N TYR A 443 -2.59 30.49 10.15
CA TYR A 443 -2.87 30.82 8.76
C TYR A 443 -4.03 31.83 8.66
N ALA A 444 -4.16 32.47 7.51
CA ALA A 444 -5.32 33.26 7.15
C ALA A 444 -6.30 32.45 6.28
N ILE A 445 -7.55 32.91 6.25
CA ILE A 445 -8.59 32.38 5.36
C ILE A 445 -8.62 33.23 4.09
N PRO A 446 -8.46 32.64 2.89
CA PRO A 446 -8.66 33.36 1.63
C PRO A 446 -10.09 33.93 1.54
N ASP A 447 -10.23 35.20 1.13
CA ASP A 447 -11.52 35.91 1.10
C ASP A 447 -12.52 35.37 0.05
N ASN A 448 -12.10 34.36 -0.71
CA ASN A 448 -12.82 33.67 -1.75
C ASN A 448 -13.02 32.17 -1.49
N ASN A 449 -12.82 31.64 -0.27
CA ASN A 449 -13.27 30.27 0.03
C ASN A 449 -14.82 30.18 0.04
N PRO A 450 -15.42 29.04 -0.35
CA PRO A 450 -16.87 28.83 -0.41
C PRO A 450 -17.71 29.40 0.75
N PHE A 451 -17.25 29.19 1.99
CA PHE A 451 -17.97 29.54 3.21
C PHE A 451 -17.54 30.89 3.83
N SER A 452 -16.60 31.60 3.21
CA SER A 452 -16.05 32.87 3.74
C SER A 452 -17.06 34.00 3.84
N ASP A 453 -16.86 34.90 4.81
CA ASP A 453 -17.68 36.07 5.14
C ASP A 453 -17.93 37.04 3.95
N GLY A 454 -18.88 36.70 3.08
CA GLY A 454 -19.27 37.48 1.90
C GLY A 454 -19.66 36.67 0.66
N GLU A 455 -19.30 35.39 0.62
CA GLU A 455 -19.60 34.44 -0.45
C GLU A 455 -21.04 33.87 -0.35
N GLU A 456 -21.43 32.99 -1.28
CA GLU A 456 -22.82 32.51 -1.37
C GLU A 456 -23.21 31.55 -0.24
N LEU A 457 -22.31 30.66 0.18
CA LEU A 457 -22.52 29.69 1.27
C LEU A 457 -22.09 30.23 2.65
N ALA A 458 -21.86 31.55 2.79
CA ALA A 458 -21.28 32.14 3.99
C ALA A 458 -22.03 31.77 5.30
N GLY A 459 -21.35 31.03 6.17
CA GLY A 459 -21.90 30.51 7.43
C GLY A 459 -22.73 29.22 7.33
N GLU A 460 -22.65 28.50 6.20
CA GLU A 460 -23.17 27.13 6.03
C GLU A 460 -22.08 26.05 6.23
N GLY A 461 -20.84 26.45 6.50
CA GLY A 461 -19.69 25.58 6.77
C GLY A 461 -18.52 26.34 7.41
N LEU A 462 -17.43 25.62 7.71
CA LEU A 462 -16.15 26.18 8.16
C LEU A 462 -15.41 26.85 6.99
N GLU A 463 -14.73 27.96 7.25
CA GLU A 463 -14.20 28.83 6.17
C GLU A 463 -12.97 28.24 5.46
N GLU A 464 -12.35 27.21 6.01
CA GLU A 464 -11.20 26.48 5.45
C GLU A 464 -11.55 25.61 4.23
N TYR A 465 -12.78 25.07 4.13
CA TYR A 465 -13.16 24.15 3.06
C TYR A 465 -13.14 24.81 1.67
N TYR A 466 -12.41 24.20 0.74
CA TYR A 466 -12.49 24.47 -0.69
C TYR A 466 -13.48 23.52 -1.39
N ALA A 467 -13.45 22.24 -1.01
CA ALA A 467 -14.38 21.19 -1.47
C ALA A 467 -14.54 20.09 -0.39
N TRP A 468 -15.59 19.28 -0.47
CA TRP A 468 -15.92 18.24 0.53
C TRP A 468 -16.52 17.00 -0.15
N GLY A 469 -16.85 15.96 0.64
CA GLY A 469 -17.43 14.72 0.13
C GLY A 469 -16.39 13.72 -0.37
N LEU A 470 -15.18 13.75 0.18
CA LEU A 470 -14.09 12.82 -0.13
C LEU A 470 -13.87 11.85 1.04
N ARG A 471 -13.24 10.70 0.78
CA ARG A 471 -13.01 9.61 1.74
C ARG A 471 -11.61 9.66 2.34
N ASN A 472 -10.61 9.46 1.50
CA ASN A 472 -9.19 9.50 1.83
C ASN A 472 -8.45 10.11 0.63
N PRO A 473 -8.48 11.44 0.42
CA PRO A 473 -7.81 12.04 -0.72
C PRO A 473 -6.29 11.88 -0.52
N PHE A 474 -5.72 10.89 -1.20
CA PHE A 474 -4.41 10.27 -0.89
C PHE A 474 -3.28 10.78 -1.78
N GLY A 475 -3.63 11.52 -2.84
CA GLY A 475 -2.70 12.37 -3.56
C GLY A 475 -3.44 13.46 -4.31
N ILE A 476 -2.74 14.55 -4.59
CA ILE A 476 -3.25 15.74 -5.25
C ILE A 476 -2.22 16.22 -6.27
N THR A 477 -2.69 16.76 -7.38
CA THR A 477 -1.84 17.48 -8.34
C THR A 477 -2.54 18.73 -8.85
N VAL A 478 -1.74 19.73 -9.23
CA VAL A 478 -2.17 20.98 -9.86
C VAL A 478 -1.39 21.13 -11.17
N SER A 479 -2.09 21.23 -12.30
CA SER A 479 -1.48 21.39 -13.62
C SER A 479 -1.19 22.86 -13.98
N GLU A 480 -0.35 23.09 -15.00
CA GLU A 480 -0.12 24.42 -15.59
C GLU A 480 -1.40 25.09 -16.13
N ASP A 481 -2.43 24.29 -16.47
CA ASP A 481 -3.74 24.74 -16.96
C ASP A 481 -4.77 24.97 -15.81
N ASP A 482 -4.29 25.17 -14.58
CA ASP A 482 -5.05 25.41 -13.34
C ASP A 482 -5.95 24.22 -12.89
N GLN A 483 -5.72 23.00 -13.41
CA GLN A 483 -6.57 21.83 -13.10
C GLN A 483 -6.08 21.12 -11.83
N ILE A 484 -7.00 20.92 -10.87
CA ILE A 484 -6.75 20.19 -9.63
C ILE A 484 -7.33 18.77 -9.79
N ILE A 485 -6.52 17.74 -9.56
CA ILE A 485 -6.96 16.33 -9.57
C ILE A 485 -6.60 15.70 -8.23
N VAL A 486 -7.48 14.87 -7.69
CA VAL A 486 -7.29 14.14 -6.43
C VAL A 486 -7.69 12.69 -6.58
N ALA A 487 -6.79 11.77 -6.25
CA ALA A 487 -7.09 10.35 -6.07
C ALA A 487 -7.68 10.10 -4.68
N ASP A 488 -8.80 9.39 -4.60
CA ASP A 488 -9.60 9.23 -3.37
C ASP A 488 -10.03 7.77 -3.21
N PRO A 489 -9.17 6.87 -2.70
CA PRO A 489 -9.39 5.43 -2.75
C PRO A 489 -10.70 5.01 -2.11
N GLY A 490 -11.42 4.13 -2.79
CA GLY A 490 -12.71 3.63 -2.34
C GLY A 490 -12.59 2.68 -1.15
N GLN A 491 -13.69 2.00 -0.83
CA GLN A 491 -13.70 1.11 0.32
C GLN A 491 -13.75 -0.37 -0.05
N VAL A 492 -14.56 -0.74 -1.04
CA VAL A 492 -14.88 -2.16 -1.32
C VAL A 492 -15.05 -2.46 -2.81
N LEU A 493 -15.48 -1.49 -3.62
CA LEU A 493 -15.98 -1.78 -4.96
C LEU A 493 -15.29 -0.98 -6.08
N TYR A 494 -14.92 0.28 -5.85
CA TYR A 494 -14.45 1.18 -6.92
C TYR A 494 -13.34 2.12 -6.46
N GLU A 495 -12.38 2.38 -7.34
CA GLU A 495 -11.25 3.27 -7.13
C GLU A 495 -11.38 4.52 -8.03
N PRO A 496 -11.69 5.70 -7.45
CA PRO A 496 -11.91 6.94 -8.20
C PRO A 496 -10.78 7.97 -8.07
N ALA A 497 -10.66 8.82 -9.10
CA ALA A 497 -10.06 10.15 -8.98
C ALA A 497 -11.00 11.24 -9.52
N TYR A 498 -10.95 12.40 -8.86
CA TYR A 498 -11.87 13.53 -9.08
C TYR A 498 -11.14 14.77 -9.55
N GLN A 499 -11.74 15.49 -10.50
CA GLN A 499 -11.35 16.87 -10.79
C GLN A 499 -11.98 17.79 -9.73
N ILE A 500 -11.13 18.48 -8.95
CA ILE A 500 -11.56 19.27 -7.80
C ILE A 500 -11.95 20.70 -8.21
N GLU A 501 -13.19 21.07 -7.92
CA GLU A 501 -13.74 22.40 -8.15
C GLU A 501 -14.09 23.10 -6.84
N LYS A 502 -14.00 24.44 -6.84
CA LYS A 502 -14.43 25.26 -5.71
C LYS A 502 -15.91 25.01 -5.39
N ALA A 503 -16.20 24.67 -4.14
CA ALA A 503 -17.53 24.31 -3.63
C ALA A 503 -18.11 23.00 -4.22
N GLY A 504 -17.26 22.11 -4.71
CA GLY A 504 -17.65 20.76 -5.11
C GLY A 504 -17.98 19.85 -3.91
N ASN A 505 -18.97 18.98 -4.10
CA ASN A 505 -19.29 17.87 -3.19
C ASN A 505 -19.11 16.54 -3.95
N TYR A 506 -18.17 15.71 -3.53
CA TYR A 506 -17.83 14.44 -4.20
C TYR A 506 -18.61 13.22 -3.69
N GLY A 507 -19.54 13.46 -2.75
CA GLY A 507 -20.59 12.51 -2.42
C GLY A 507 -20.25 11.44 -1.39
N TRP A 508 -19.00 11.28 -0.93
CA TRP A 508 -18.71 10.37 0.19
C TRP A 508 -19.43 10.84 1.47
N ASN A 509 -20.12 9.98 2.23
CA ASN A 509 -20.30 8.53 2.07
C ASN A 509 -21.68 8.14 1.47
N VAL A 510 -22.39 9.05 0.82
CA VAL A 510 -23.61 8.72 0.05
C VAL A 510 -23.26 7.83 -1.15
N ARG A 511 -22.06 8.03 -1.70
CA ARG A 511 -21.55 7.41 -2.93
C ARG A 511 -20.10 6.97 -2.76
N GLU A 512 -19.73 5.90 -3.45
CA GLU A 512 -18.37 5.38 -3.61
C GLU A 512 -18.05 5.54 -5.10
N GLY A 513 -17.24 6.53 -5.47
CA GLY A 513 -17.12 6.97 -6.85
C GLY A 513 -18.47 7.44 -7.41
N SER A 514 -18.83 6.96 -8.60
CA SER A 514 -20.13 7.18 -9.24
C SER A 514 -21.23 6.23 -8.76
N HIS A 515 -20.92 5.30 -7.85
CA HIS A 515 -21.85 4.27 -7.38
C HIS A 515 -22.47 4.64 -6.03
N CYS A 516 -23.62 4.07 -5.71
CA CYS A 516 -24.23 4.24 -4.41
C CYS A 516 -23.43 3.51 -3.33
N PHE A 517 -23.28 4.10 -2.14
CA PHE A 517 -22.68 3.43 -0.99
C PHE A 517 -23.75 3.10 0.07
N SER A 518 -23.41 2.18 0.97
CA SER A 518 -24.18 1.93 2.17
C SER A 518 -23.29 1.38 3.26
N THR A 519 -23.26 2.07 4.39
CA THR A 519 -22.60 1.56 5.61
C THR A 519 -23.16 0.18 6.00
N GLU A 520 -24.48 -0.09 5.91
CA GLU A 520 -25.07 -1.39 6.30
C GLU A 520 -24.66 -2.56 5.38
N THR A 521 -24.46 -2.32 4.09
CA THR A 521 -24.14 -3.35 3.10
C THR A 521 -23.17 -2.83 2.03
N PRO A 522 -21.91 -2.54 2.36
CA PRO A 522 -20.96 -1.87 1.45
C PRO A 522 -20.65 -2.74 0.21
N ALA A 523 -20.52 -4.06 0.37
CA ALA A 523 -20.35 -5.00 -0.75
C ALA A 523 -21.64 -5.28 -1.56
N THR A 524 -22.77 -4.67 -1.21
CA THR A 524 -24.04 -4.79 -1.95
C THR A 524 -24.92 -3.56 -1.69
N PRO A 525 -24.55 -2.38 -2.22
CA PRO A 525 -25.26 -1.14 -1.98
C PRO A 525 -26.65 -1.12 -2.66
N PRO A 526 -27.51 -0.13 -2.33
CA PRO A 526 -28.80 0.05 -2.99
C PRO A 526 -28.67 0.41 -4.49
N GLU A 527 -29.63 -0.01 -5.31
CA GLU A 527 -29.71 0.30 -6.75
C GLU A 527 -29.91 1.79 -7.08
N GLU A 528 -30.39 2.60 -6.12
CA GLU A 528 -30.68 4.03 -6.29
C GLU A 528 -30.27 4.80 -5.02
N CYS A 529 -29.58 5.93 -5.20
CA CYS A 529 -29.18 6.91 -4.17
C CYS A 529 -29.36 8.34 -4.72
N PRO A 530 -29.28 9.39 -3.88
CA PRO A 530 -29.30 10.78 -4.35
C PRO A 530 -28.12 11.12 -5.29
N LEU A 531 -28.36 12.00 -6.26
CA LEU A 531 -27.33 12.65 -7.09
C LEU A 531 -27.19 14.15 -6.78
N GLU A 532 -28.01 14.66 -5.86
CA GLU A 532 -28.03 16.04 -5.37
C GLU A 532 -28.47 16.01 -3.90
N THR A 533 -28.00 16.96 -3.10
CA THR A 533 -28.47 17.13 -1.71
C THR A 533 -29.91 17.68 -1.68
N PRO A 534 -30.63 17.60 -0.54
CA PRO A 534 -31.92 18.26 -0.38
C PRO A 534 -31.87 19.79 -0.58
N GLU A 535 -32.96 20.42 -1.06
CA GLU A 535 -33.05 21.90 -1.25
C GLU A 535 -32.67 22.73 0.00
N ASP A 536 -32.74 22.14 1.20
CA ASP A 536 -32.39 22.76 2.49
C ASP A 536 -30.97 22.44 3.01
N VAL A 537 -30.15 21.72 2.24
CA VAL A 537 -28.72 21.48 2.48
C VAL A 537 -27.92 22.19 1.38
N ARG A 538 -27.29 23.34 1.72
CA ARG A 538 -26.44 24.13 0.82
C ARG A 538 -27.09 24.49 -0.54
N GLY A 539 -28.42 24.46 -0.61
CA GLY A 539 -29.23 24.83 -1.78
C GLY A 539 -29.60 23.70 -2.73
N GLY A 540 -29.27 22.44 -2.42
CA GLY A 540 -29.42 21.30 -3.33
C GLY A 540 -28.26 21.23 -4.32
N GLU A 541 -27.04 21.07 -3.79
CA GLU A 541 -25.82 20.93 -4.58
C GLU A 541 -25.73 19.54 -5.24
N PRO A 542 -25.13 19.42 -6.43
CA PRO A 542 -24.88 18.11 -7.05
C PRO A 542 -23.85 17.31 -6.26
N LEU A 543 -23.96 15.97 -6.32
CA LEU A 543 -22.88 15.06 -5.93
C LEU A 543 -22.08 14.72 -7.19
N ILE A 544 -20.90 15.34 -7.33
CA ILE A 544 -20.05 15.32 -8.52
C ILE A 544 -19.49 13.90 -8.73
N ASP A 545 -19.56 13.41 -9.96
CA ASP A 545 -19.03 12.11 -10.37
C ASP A 545 -17.49 12.19 -10.62
N PRO A 546 -16.73 11.10 -10.40
CA PRO A 546 -15.30 11.06 -10.72
C PRO A 546 -15.00 11.18 -12.22
N VAL A 547 -13.78 11.60 -12.54
CA VAL A 547 -13.28 11.70 -13.93
C VAL A 547 -12.52 10.44 -14.37
N VAL A 548 -11.92 9.75 -13.39
CA VAL A 548 -11.30 8.42 -13.52
C VAL A 548 -11.97 7.49 -12.52
N GLU A 549 -12.36 6.30 -12.95
CA GLU A 549 -12.98 5.29 -12.09
C GLU A 549 -12.74 3.89 -12.65
N TYR A 550 -12.37 2.94 -11.79
CA TYR A 550 -12.30 1.52 -12.12
C TYR A 550 -12.75 0.64 -10.95
N PRO A 551 -13.36 -0.54 -11.20
CA PRO A 551 -13.80 -1.44 -10.15
C PRO A 551 -12.63 -2.24 -9.56
N GLN A 552 -12.78 -2.74 -8.33
CA GLN A 552 -11.89 -3.77 -7.81
C GLN A 552 -12.08 -5.12 -8.52
N VAL A 553 -13.31 -5.44 -8.98
CA VAL A 553 -13.64 -6.67 -9.74
C VAL A 553 -14.59 -6.35 -10.90
N TYR A 554 -14.28 -6.83 -12.11
CA TYR A 554 -15.12 -6.70 -13.31
C TYR A 554 -15.37 -8.08 -13.95
N GLU A 555 -16.64 -8.40 -14.23
CA GLU A 555 -17.07 -9.69 -14.82
C GLU A 555 -16.56 -10.97 -14.10
N GLY A 556 -16.13 -10.84 -12.84
CA GLY A 556 -15.55 -11.92 -12.02
C GLY A 556 -14.02 -11.93 -11.98
N THR A 557 -13.37 -11.11 -12.81
CA THR A 557 -11.92 -10.92 -12.86
C THR A 557 -11.49 -9.76 -11.96
N PRO A 558 -10.44 -9.90 -11.13
CA PRO A 558 -9.84 -8.78 -10.42
C PRO A 558 -9.32 -7.69 -11.37
N VAL A 559 -9.54 -6.43 -11.03
CA VAL A 559 -9.16 -5.27 -11.85
C VAL A 559 -8.30 -4.28 -11.09
N GLY A 560 -8.66 -3.94 -9.85
CA GLY A 560 -8.02 -2.91 -9.02
C GLY A 560 -8.01 -3.25 -7.54
N ILE A 561 -7.30 -2.47 -6.72
CA ILE A 561 -7.31 -2.63 -5.25
C ILE A 561 -7.32 -1.30 -4.50
N VAL A 562 -6.41 -0.37 -4.85
CA VAL A 562 -6.23 0.93 -4.19
C VAL A 562 -5.58 1.86 -5.21
N ILE A 563 -6.30 2.90 -5.64
CA ILE A 563 -5.69 3.97 -6.45
C ILE A 563 -4.65 4.75 -5.62
N VAL A 564 -3.53 5.14 -6.24
CA VAL A 564 -2.43 5.84 -5.58
C VAL A 564 -2.10 7.11 -6.36
N GLY A 565 -2.39 8.24 -5.71
CA GLY A 565 -1.92 9.60 -6.02
C GLY A 565 -1.80 9.96 -7.50
N GLY A 566 -0.67 10.56 -7.89
CA GLY A 566 -0.36 10.88 -9.28
C GLY A 566 -0.20 12.36 -9.59
N HIS A 567 0.43 12.66 -10.73
CA HIS A 567 0.69 14.01 -11.24
C HIS A 567 0.32 14.13 -12.72
N THR A 568 -0.02 15.34 -13.16
CA THR A 568 -0.11 15.63 -14.60
C THR A 568 1.30 15.64 -15.20
N TYR A 569 1.52 14.89 -16.29
CA TYR A 569 2.79 14.88 -17.01
C TYR A 569 2.88 16.08 -17.95
N GLU A 570 3.82 16.98 -17.69
CA GLU A 570 3.93 18.28 -18.38
C GLU A 570 5.32 18.48 -19.03
N ALA A 571 6.21 17.48 -18.93
CA ALA A 571 7.52 17.46 -19.58
C ALA A 571 7.47 17.13 -21.09
N ASP A 572 8.41 17.69 -21.85
CA ASP A 572 8.60 17.47 -23.30
C ASP A 572 9.25 16.09 -23.64
N ALA A 573 9.52 15.21 -22.67
CA ALA A 573 10.37 14.03 -22.87
C ALA A 573 9.64 12.82 -23.50
N ILE A 574 8.41 12.53 -23.06
CA ILE A 574 7.57 11.44 -23.57
C ILE A 574 6.34 12.04 -24.27
N ASP A 575 6.43 12.24 -25.60
CA ASP A 575 5.38 12.82 -26.47
C ASP A 575 3.99 12.15 -26.25
N GLU A 576 3.96 10.86 -25.92
CA GLU A 576 2.74 10.08 -25.68
C GLU A 576 2.01 10.39 -24.36
N LEU A 577 2.67 11.02 -23.37
CA LEU A 577 2.09 11.32 -22.05
C LEU A 577 1.72 12.81 -21.86
N ASP A 578 1.99 13.68 -22.84
CA ASP A 578 1.71 15.14 -22.81
C ASP A 578 0.30 15.48 -22.31
N GLY A 579 0.21 16.04 -21.10
CA GLY A 579 -1.03 16.48 -20.45
C GLY A 579 -1.87 15.35 -19.83
N ALA A 580 -1.39 14.11 -19.81
CA ALA A 580 -2.07 13.00 -19.15
C ALA A 580 -1.87 13.06 -17.63
N TYR A 581 -2.90 12.66 -16.89
CA TYR A 581 -2.79 12.39 -15.45
C TYR A 581 -2.17 11.01 -15.25
N ILE A 582 -0.97 10.97 -14.68
CA ILE A 582 -0.21 9.76 -14.41
C ILE A 582 -0.38 9.39 -12.95
N PHE A 583 -0.93 8.21 -12.69
CA PHE A 583 -1.22 7.71 -11.35
C PHE A 583 -1.02 6.19 -11.30
N GLY A 584 -1.26 5.55 -10.15
CA GLY A 584 -1.07 4.10 -10.02
C GLY A 584 -2.17 3.36 -9.28
N ASP A 585 -2.02 2.04 -9.25
CA ASP A 585 -2.75 1.14 -8.35
C ASP A 585 -1.71 0.37 -7.53
N TRP A 586 -1.84 0.39 -6.20
CA TRP A 586 -0.79 -0.03 -5.24
C TRP A 586 -0.18 -1.39 -5.59
N THR A 587 -1.03 -2.36 -5.91
CA THR A 587 -0.66 -3.67 -6.47
C THR A 587 -1.84 -4.31 -7.19
N ALA A 588 -1.58 -5.04 -8.27
CA ALA A 588 -2.54 -5.95 -8.90
C ALA A 588 -2.79 -7.23 -8.07
N ASP A 589 -1.94 -7.51 -7.07
CA ASP A 589 -2.00 -8.71 -6.25
C ASP A 589 -3.13 -8.64 -5.21
N GLN A 590 -4.23 -9.35 -5.45
CA GLN A 590 -5.39 -9.38 -4.53
C GLN A 590 -5.03 -9.92 -3.12
N GLY A 591 -3.96 -10.70 -3.01
CA GLY A 591 -3.38 -11.14 -1.75
C GLY A 591 -2.75 -10.01 -0.92
N ARG A 592 -2.41 -8.87 -1.56
CA ARG A 592 -1.68 -7.72 -0.99
C ARG A 592 -0.27 -8.07 -0.50
N VAL A 593 0.33 -9.12 -1.04
CA VAL A 593 1.66 -9.63 -0.66
C VAL A 593 2.69 -9.37 -1.75
N GLN A 594 2.30 -9.48 -3.03
CA GLN A 594 3.25 -9.35 -4.13
C GLN A 594 3.36 -7.90 -4.64
N PRO A 595 4.59 -7.39 -4.90
CA PRO A 595 4.83 -6.03 -5.41
C PRO A 595 4.51 -5.93 -6.91
N ARG A 596 3.23 -5.99 -7.26
CA ARG A 596 2.71 -5.94 -8.64
C ARG A 596 2.01 -4.60 -8.92
N GLY A 597 2.58 -3.50 -8.47
CA GLY A 597 2.08 -2.14 -8.72
C GLY A 597 2.01 -1.82 -10.20
N ARG A 598 1.01 -1.01 -10.57
CA ARG A 598 0.75 -0.58 -11.95
C ARG A 598 0.70 0.94 -12.02
N VAL A 599 1.03 1.46 -13.20
CA VAL A 599 0.96 2.89 -13.53
C VAL A 599 0.01 3.06 -14.70
N PHE A 600 -0.78 4.12 -14.68
CA PHE A 600 -1.81 4.42 -15.67
C PHE A 600 -1.66 5.85 -16.16
N ALA A 601 -2.06 6.08 -17.41
CA ALA A 601 -2.25 7.40 -17.97
C ALA A 601 -3.75 7.60 -18.23
N ALA A 602 -4.33 8.67 -17.70
CA ALA A 602 -5.69 9.10 -18.03
C ALA A 602 -5.66 10.46 -18.74
N HIS A 603 -6.29 10.52 -19.91
CA HIS A 603 -6.25 11.68 -20.81
C HIS A 603 -7.45 12.60 -20.58
N PRO A 604 -7.26 13.87 -20.17
CA PRO A 604 -8.37 14.77 -19.84
C PRO A 604 -9.35 15.03 -20.98
N GLU A 605 -10.64 14.72 -20.74
CA GLU A 605 -11.76 14.99 -21.65
C GLU A 605 -12.81 15.95 -21.06
N ASP A 606 -13.54 16.66 -21.95
CA ASP A 606 -14.66 17.57 -21.63
C ASP A 606 -15.93 16.76 -21.27
N VAL A 607 -15.95 16.23 -20.06
CA VAL A 607 -16.98 15.35 -19.51
C VAL A 607 -17.86 16.08 -18.48
N PRO A 608 -19.15 15.72 -18.30
CA PRO A 608 -20.03 16.42 -17.36
C PRO A 608 -19.66 16.16 -15.89
N GLU A 609 -19.88 17.15 -15.02
CA GLU A 609 -19.77 17.05 -13.55
C GLU A 609 -20.63 15.92 -12.97
N VAL A 610 -21.83 15.72 -13.52
CA VAL A 610 -22.78 14.67 -13.14
C VAL A 610 -23.37 14.10 -14.42
N SER A 611 -23.23 12.80 -14.69
CA SER A 611 -23.85 12.23 -15.90
C SER A 611 -25.38 12.18 -15.79
N GLU A 612 -26.05 12.66 -16.84
CA GLU A 612 -27.52 12.58 -17.02
C GLU A 612 -27.98 11.15 -17.40
N GLU A 613 -27.08 10.35 -17.99
CA GLU A 613 -27.32 8.94 -18.28
C GLU A 613 -26.65 8.09 -17.20
N ARG A 614 -27.27 6.96 -16.85
CA ARG A 614 -26.69 5.97 -15.94
C ARG A 614 -26.74 4.61 -16.60
N ASP A 615 -25.75 3.79 -16.31
CA ASP A 615 -25.68 2.41 -16.79
C ASP A 615 -26.75 1.52 -16.15
N GLU A 616 -26.66 0.19 -16.30
CA GLU A 616 -27.62 -0.72 -15.67
C GLU A 616 -27.43 -0.95 -14.17
N PHE A 617 -26.34 -0.42 -13.59
CA PHE A 617 -25.97 -0.50 -12.17
C PHE A 617 -26.16 0.82 -11.41
N GLY A 618 -26.55 1.90 -12.11
CA GLY A 618 -26.84 3.21 -11.53
C GLY A 618 -25.67 4.20 -11.58
N SER A 619 -24.58 3.83 -12.26
CA SER A 619 -23.27 4.49 -12.27
C SER A 619 -23.05 5.37 -13.50
N ARG A 620 -21.97 6.17 -13.47
CA ARG A 620 -21.49 6.92 -14.64
C ARG A 620 -21.11 5.93 -15.75
N PRO A 621 -21.59 6.09 -16.99
CA PRO A 621 -21.14 5.27 -18.10
C PRO A 621 -19.62 5.41 -18.30
N ARG A 622 -18.92 4.30 -18.57
CA ARG A 622 -17.46 4.35 -18.84
C ARG A 622 -17.09 5.24 -20.04
N GLU A 623 -18.01 5.46 -20.98
CA GLU A 623 -17.86 6.39 -22.11
C GLU A 623 -18.00 7.89 -21.73
N ASP A 624 -18.34 8.20 -20.48
CA ASP A 624 -18.33 9.55 -19.90
C ASP A 624 -17.12 9.77 -18.93
N LEU A 625 -16.23 8.78 -18.75
CA LEU A 625 -14.95 8.92 -18.03
C LEU A 625 -13.83 9.35 -19.01
N TRP A 626 -12.68 9.76 -18.49
CA TRP A 626 -11.48 9.98 -19.31
C TRP A 626 -10.98 8.68 -19.95
N GLU A 627 -10.40 8.77 -21.15
CA GLU A 627 -9.72 7.63 -21.79
C GLU A 627 -8.48 7.28 -20.98
N MET A 628 -8.32 6.00 -20.65
CA MET A 628 -7.36 5.54 -19.65
C MET A 628 -6.69 4.24 -20.10
N GLU A 629 -5.37 4.19 -19.98
CA GLU A 629 -4.51 3.11 -20.47
C GLU A 629 -3.42 2.75 -19.44
N GLU A 630 -2.99 1.49 -19.44
CA GLU A 630 -1.94 0.99 -18.56
C GLU A 630 -0.55 1.28 -19.17
N VAL A 631 0.27 2.02 -18.43
CA VAL A 631 1.65 2.37 -18.82
C VAL A 631 2.55 1.15 -18.59
N LEU A 632 3.30 0.77 -19.61
CA LEU A 632 4.08 -0.48 -19.61
C LEU A 632 5.58 -0.23 -19.43
N PHE A 633 6.28 -1.16 -18.76
CA PHE A 633 7.70 -1.05 -18.47
C PHE A 633 8.56 -2.10 -19.19
N GLY A 634 9.27 -1.67 -20.25
CA GLY A 634 10.46 -2.30 -20.86
C GLY A 634 10.48 -3.82 -21.11
N GLU A 635 11.69 -4.41 -21.05
CA GLU A 635 11.94 -5.85 -21.34
C GLU A 635 11.31 -6.81 -20.31
N ASN A 636 10.72 -6.31 -19.22
CA ASN A 636 10.20 -7.07 -18.07
C ASN A 636 8.76 -7.59 -18.25
N GLY A 637 8.27 -7.69 -19.50
CA GLY A 637 6.88 -8.09 -19.77
C GLY A 637 5.85 -7.01 -19.41
N GLY A 638 6.30 -5.76 -19.21
CA GLY A 638 5.45 -4.59 -18.97
C GLY A 638 5.26 -4.19 -17.50
N THR A 639 5.76 -4.96 -16.52
CA THR A 639 5.46 -4.75 -15.08
C THR A 639 6.54 -3.96 -14.34
N LEU A 640 6.12 -3.18 -13.33
CA LEU A 640 7.01 -2.38 -12.48
C LEU A 640 7.80 -3.21 -11.44
N ASN A 641 7.24 -4.34 -10.98
CA ASN A 641 7.81 -5.23 -9.94
C ASN A 641 8.07 -4.55 -8.58
N HIS A 642 7.36 -3.47 -8.28
CA HIS A 642 7.35 -2.76 -7.00
C HIS A 642 5.90 -2.47 -6.59
N PHE A 643 5.62 -2.30 -5.30
CA PHE A 643 4.41 -1.63 -4.83
C PHE A 643 4.51 -0.13 -5.15
N VAL A 644 3.51 0.45 -5.82
CA VAL A 644 3.45 1.91 -6.05
C VAL A 644 2.99 2.59 -4.76
N ARG A 645 3.83 3.47 -4.19
CA ARG A 645 3.58 4.12 -2.89
C ARG A 645 3.05 5.54 -3.03
N GLN A 646 3.64 6.33 -3.92
CA GLN A 646 3.21 7.70 -4.24
C GLN A 646 3.82 8.11 -5.61
N PHE A 647 3.55 9.33 -6.05
CA PHE A 647 4.20 9.96 -7.20
C PHE A 647 4.83 11.30 -6.79
N GLY A 648 5.93 11.68 -7.45
CA GLY A 648 6.60 12.97 -7.30
C GLY A 648 6.64 13.74 -8.63
N ARG A 649 6.97 15.03 -8.58
CA ARG A 649 7.04 15.92 -9.75
C ARG A 649 8.37 16.70 -9.79
N GLY A 650 8.94 16.87 -10.99
CA GLY A 650 10.13 17.71 -11.25
C GLY A 650 9.79 19.16 -11.63
N GLU A 651 10.77 20.08 -11.57
CA GLU A 651 10.57 21.51 -11.94
C GLU A 651 10.12 21.67 -13.41
N ASP A 652 10.63 20.83 -14.32
CA ASP A 652 10.33 20.85 -15.76
C ASP A 652 9.09 19.98 -16.14
N GLY A 653 8.36 19.43 -15.15
CA GLY A 653 7.09 18.70 -15.33
C GLY A 653 7.21 17.18 -15.50
N GLU A 654 8.38 16.61 -15.19
CA GLU A 654 8.62 15.17 -15.12
C GLU A 654 7.81 14.54 -13.98
N VAL A 655 7.47 13.25 -14.14
CA VAL A 655 6.76 12.46 -13.13
C VAL A 655 7.67 11.34 -12.63
N TYR A 656 7.73 11.21 -11.30
CA TYR A 656 8.51 10.21 -10.59
C TYR A 656 7.57 9.21 -9.90
N VAL A 657 7.91 7.92 -9.93
CA VAL A 657 7.19 6.86 -9.20
C VAL A 657 7.96 6.54 -7.93
N LEU A 658 7.31 6.72 -6.78
CA LEU A 658 7.83 6.33 -5.46
C LEU A 658 7.33 4.92 -5.19
N ALA A 659 8.24 3.98 -4.94
CA ALA A 659 7.89 2.57 -4.87
C ALA A 659 8.75 1.81 -3.85
N ASN A 660 8.31 0.64 -3.39
CA ASN A 660 9.17 -0.30 -2.64
C ASN A 660 8.79 -1.77 -2.91
N ARG A 661 9.59 -2.74 -2.43
CA ARG A 661 9.30 -4.18 -2.63
C ARG A 661 8.66 -4.84 -1.42
N GLU A 662 8.81 -4.28 -0.23
CA GLU A 662 8.27 -4.85 1.02
C GLU A 662 6.82 -4.41 1.32
N GLY A 663 6.33 -3.29 0.78
CA GLY A 663 4.96 -2.80 0.98
C GLY A 663 4.66 -2.22 2.38
N VAL A 664 5.59 -2.37 3.32
CA VAL A 664 5.51 -1.95 4.73
C VAL A 664 6.60 -0.91 5.05
N PRO A 665 6.47 -0.10 6.13
CA PRO A 665 7.48 0.89 6.56
C PRO A 665 8.73 0.26 7.22
N GLU A 666 9.28 -0.80 6.63
CA GLU A 666 10.53 -1.45 7.01
C GLU A 666 11.41 -1.70 5.76
N GLY A 667 12.64 -2.18 5.96
CA GLY A 667 13.56 -2.55 4.88
C GLY A 667 14.34 -1.38 4.25
N ASP A 668 15.00 -1.69 3.13
CA ASP A 668 15.85 -0.80 2.31
C ASP A 668 15.56 -0.96 0.79
N THR A 669 14.32 -1.38 0.45
CA THR A 669 13.87 -1.72 -0.92
C THR A 669 13.12 -0.59 -1.65
N GLY A 670 13.08 0.59 -1.03
CA GLY A 670 12.43 1.79 -1.53
C GLY A 670 13.27 2.50 -2.59
N VAL A 671 12.57 3.01 -3.61
CA VAL A 671 13.14 3.65 -4.80
C VAL A 671 12.31 4.85 -5.23
N VAL A 672 12.97 5.80 -5.91
CA VAL A 672 12.34 6.88 -6.68
C VAL A 672 12.79 6.72 -8.12
N LEU A 673 11.82 6.59 -9.03
CA LEU A 673 12.03 6.25 -10.44
C LEU A 673 11.48 7.36 -11.34
N GLU A 674 12.33 8.08 -12.08
CA GLU A 674 11.90 9.03 -13.11
C GLU A 674 11.27 8.27 -14.29
N LEU A 675 10.14 8.74 -14.82
CA LEU A 675 9.57 8.22 -16.06
C LEU A 675 10.27 8.83 -17.28
N VAL A 676 11.04 8.00 -18.00
CA VAL A 676 11.87 8.41 -19.15
C VAL A 676 11.48 7.64 -20.43
N PRO A 677 11.90 8.08 -21.64
CA PRO A 677 11.66 7.32 -22.87
C PRO A 677 12.19 5.89 -22.82
N GLU A 678 11.50 4.94 -23.48
CA GLU A 678 11.81 3.50 -23.49
C GLU A 678 13.29 3.21 -23.80
N ASP A 679 13.92 3.94 -24.73
CA ASP A 679 15.32 3.72 -25.11
C ASP A 679 16.37 4.48 -24.30
N GLU A 680 15.94 5.24 -23.27
CA GLU A 680 16.81 5.97 -22.35
C GLU A 680 16.84 5.38 -20.92
N GLY A 681 15.81 4.63 -20.51
CA GLY A 681 15.75 4.00 -19.18
C GLY A 681 16.66 2.77 -18.96
N VAL A 682 16.83 2.40 -17.69
CA VAL A 682 17.57 1.20 -17.26
C VAL A 682 16.63 0.00 -17.03
N PRO A 683 17.12 -1.26 -17.11
CA PRO A 683 16.31 -2.42 -16.74
C PRO A 683 15.95 -2.39 -15.26
N LEU A 684 14.68 -2.64 -14.91
CA LEU A 684 14.20 -2.68 -13.52
C LEU A 684 14.96 -3.70 -12.65
N ASP A 685 15.41 -4.81 -13.25
CA ASP A 685 16.22 -5.84 -12.58
C ASP A 685 17.65 -5.35 -12.23
N GLU A 686 18.12 -4.27 -12.89
CA GLU A 686 19.40 -3.60 -12.59
C GLU A 686 19.23 -2.44 -11.57
N VAL A 687 17.99 -2.12 -11.17
CA VAL A 687 17.72 -1.21 -10.04
C VAL A 687 17.98 -1.96 -8.73
N THR A 688 19.24 -1.93 -8.30
CA THR A 688 19.70 -2.60 -7.08
C THR A 688 19.34 -1.80 -5.83
N ASP A 689 18.86 -2.52 -4.81
CA ASP A 689 18.83 -2.02 -3.43
C ASP A 689 20.26 -1.60 -3.01
N ALA A 690 20.41 -0.59 -2.16
CA ALA A 690 21.69 0.03 -1.82
C ALA A 690 22.59 -0.86 -0.93
N GLY A 691 23.04 -1.99 -1.49
CA GLY A 691 23.78 -3.03 -0.77
C GLY A 691 24.53 -4.03 -1.66
N GLU A 692 24.17 -4.18 -2.94
CA GLU A 692 24.92 -5.03 -3.91
C GLU A 692 25.88 -4.22 -4.81
N ALA A 693 26.59 -3.24 -4.22
CA ALA A 693 27.81 -2.74 -4.83
C ALA A 693 28.85 -3.88 -4.91
N ASP A 694 29.24 -4.24 -6.14
CA ASP A 694 30.14 -5.35 -6.48
C ASP A 694 31.57 -5.16 -5.90
N GLU A 695 31.75 -5.37 -4.59
CA GLU A 695 33.07 -5.63 -3.99
C GLU A 695 33.55 -7.05 -4.38
N GLU A 696 33.79 -7.29 -5.68
CA GLU A 696 34.77 -8.26 -6.12
C GLU A 696 36.16 -7.73 -5.70
N PRO A 697 36.82 -8.32 -4.68
CA PRO A 697 38.17 -7.89 -4.35
C PRO A 697 39.08 -8.33 -5.48
N GLU A 698 39.71 -7.38 -6.20
CA GLU A 698 40.77 -7.72 -7.16
C GLU A 698 41.88 -8.49 -6.42
N GLU A 699 41.88 -9.83 -6.53
CA GLU A 699 42.98 -10.67 -6.08
C GLU A 699 44.20 -10.37 -6.97
N GLU A 700 45.02 -9.38 -6.58
CA GLU A 700 46.36 -9.20 -7.14
C GLU A 700 47.18 -10.48 -6.89
N GLU A 701 47.22 -11.35 -7.92
CA GLU A 701 48.08 -12.54 -7.95
C GLU A 701 49.53 -12.14 -7.61
N PRO A 702 50.13 -12.68 -6.53
CA PRO A 702 51.48 -12.28 -6.14
C PRO A 702 52.50 -12.81 -7.14
N GLU A 703 53.10 -11.90 -7.93
CA GLU A 703 54.14 -12.24 -8.91
C GLU A 703 55.28 -13.06 -8.25
N ASN A 704 55.37 -14.31 -8.67
CA ASN A 704 56.20 -15.33 -8.03
C ASN A 704 57.63 -15.31 -8.59
N ASP A 705 58.36 -14.21 -8.35
CA ASP A 705 59.69 -13.98 -8.92
C ASP A 705 60.82 -14.48 -7.98
N VAL A 706 61.42 -15.63 -8.35
CA VAL A 706 62.45 -16.31 -7.57
C VAL A 706 63.84 -16.02 -8.14
N ALA A 707 64.69 -15.31 -7.38
CA ALA A 707 66.12 -15.15 -7.70
C ALA A 707 67.04 -14.99 -6.46
N ASP A 708 67.64 -16.11 -6.06
CA ASP A 708 69.00 -16.34 -5.54
C ASP A 708 69.71 -15.38 -4.53
N GLU A 709 70.04 -15.97 -3.37
CA GLU A 709 71.34 -15.99 -2.63
C GLU A 709 72.16 -14.68 -2.46
N ASP A 710 72.39 -14.21 -1.22
CA ASP A 710 73.65 -14.51 -0.48
C ASP A 710 73.72 -13.95 0.98
N GLU A 711 74.71 -14.48 1.73
CA GLU A 711 75.05 -14.37 3.17
C GLU A 711 75.13 -12.95 3.83
N GLU A 712 74.70 -12.83 5.10
CA GLU A 712 75.58 -12.66 6.30
C GLU A 712 74.83 -12.55 7.66
N GLN A 713 75.49 -12.95 8.75
CA GLN A 713 75.13 -12.85 10.19
C GLN A 713 76.35 -12.28 10.97
N PRO A 714 76.34 -11.98 12.30
CA PRO A 714 75.26 -11.76 13.29
C PRO A 714 75.49 -10.54 14.25
N GLU A 715 74.61 -10.30 15.24
CA GLU A 715 74.89 -10.33 16.72
C GLU A 715 74.08 -9.34 17.63
N ASN A 716 73.50 -9.92 18.70
CA ASN A 716 73.41 -9.49 20.12
C ASN A 716 72.85 -8.10 20.55
N ASP A 717 71.75 -8.10 21.33
CA ASP A 717 71.70 -8.03 22.82
C ASP A 717 70.20 -8.04 23.26
N VAL A 718 69.62 -8.94 24.08
CA VAL A 718 69.84 -9.43 25.47
C VAL A 718 68.90 -8.78 26.53
N ALA A 719 68.29 -9.65 27.36
CA ALA A 719 67.44 -9.45 28.57
C ALA A 719 65.94 -9.11 28.33
N ASP A 720 64.95 -9.88 28.83
CA ASP A 720 64.70 -10.49 30.18
C ASP A 720 64.31 -9.43 31.24
N GLU A 721 63.35 -9.60 32.16
CA GLU A 721 62.34 -10.66 32.46
C GLU A 721 61.28 -10.05 33.44
N ASP A 722 60.35 -10.88 33.92
CA ASP A 722 59.44 -10.68 35.08
C ASP A 722 58.30 -9.62 34.96
N ALA A 723 56.99 -9.91 35.03
CA ALA A 723 56.12 -10.97 35.57
C ALA A 723 55.36 -10.64 36.88
N GLU A 724 54.07 -11.00 36.84
CA GLU A 724 53.18 -11.47 37.91
C GLU A 724 52.56 -10.53 38.99
N ASP A 725 51.22 -10.64 39.00
CA ASP A 725 50.26 -10.77 40.12
C ASP A 725 49.93 -9.63 41.09
N GLY A 726 48.63 -9.56 41.41
CA GLY A 726 48.07 -8.74 42.49
C GLY A 726 46.57 -8.46 42.33
N ALA A 727 45.73 -9.42 42.69
CA ALA A 727 44.27 -9.34 42.58
C ALA A 727 43.57 -8.63 43.77
N ASP A 728 42.23 -8.60 43.67
CA ASP A 728 41.22 -8.59 44.73
C ASP A 728 40.67 -7.25 45.30
N GLU A 729 39.42 -6.99 44.87
CA GLU A 729 38.19 -6.83 45.68
C GLU A 729 37.82 -5.52 46.41
N ASP A 730 36.48 -5.33 46.41
CA ASP A 730 35.62 -4.71 47.43
C ASP A 730 35.39 -3.17 47.51
N SER A 731 34.38 -2.74 46.74
CA SER A 731 33.00 -2.46 47.22
C SER A 731 32.58 -1.12 47.89
N GLU A 732 31.25 -0.89 47.77
CA GLU A 732 30.33 -0.06 48.58
C GLU A 732 30.23 1.49 48.41
N THR A 733 29.24 1.88 47.59
CA THR A 733 28.09 2.78 47.90
C THR A 733 28.24 4.26 48.32
N GLY A 734 27.30 5.07 47.81
CA GLY A 734 26.94 6.42 48.30
C GLY A 734 27.24 7.52 47.28
N THR A 735 26.28 8.35 46.83
CA THR A 735 24.97 8.70 47.41
C THR A 735 23.96 9.00 46.32
#